data_AF-C1GNV7-F1
#
_entry.id   AF-C1GNV7-F1
#
_cell.length_a   1.000
_cell.length_b   1.000
_cell.length_c   1.000
_cell.angle_alpha   90.00
_cell.angle_beta   90.00
_cell.angle_gamma   90.00
#
_symmetry.space_group_name_H-M   'P 1'
#
loop_
_entity.id
_entity.type
_entity.pdbx_description
1 polymer ?
#
loop_
_entity_poly.entity_id
_entity_poly.type
_entity_poly.pdbx_seq_one_letter_code
_entity_poly.pdbx_strand_id
1 'polypeptide(L)'
;MATIRGEFYNPTPTPSCSRLPFNIWVVVIVKHQGKRHEVDLDPTTNGETFKFQLYSLTGVEPERQKVLVKGVQLKDNTELSALDAKPGETFMLLGTPSSGRASAALEKPKVATKFIEDMTEAEAAKSEGATPAGLKNMGNTCWLNSTLQTLRTLPELQEELLKYKSSLGPYNSGRGSSFDLVASLRDLYKQMSETRYGLSPDMFWNALAFGIPHLVRKAKDGRGYEQQDAEEAWSEIISTLRRSLKIQGENNDELSAKVSFVDKYLSGKLESVDECDEEAAKEAGETPTESSDTFLKLDCHIDQTINHLRDGILAGLQDKIEKHSPTLDRDAMYTKRSRISRLPKYLTVHFMRFFWKRDIQKKVKIMRKVTFPAELDVVEFCTDELKSQLIPVRDKIREIRKDEHDMERARKRQKIAHKQEEDRKADALMSEPIQKKQMTESRAEAEASTDVPMEGTFKTDAEYESERAAAVLAAKKELFELIDPKLAADDGANKSGLYELRGVITHQGPSADSGHYTTFVRKQARIVDDPHVPRGKRREDDGKWWWFNDDKVSEVEAEKIETLSGGEMFRTPRLISSAFSCGTLLRSGISARLLCFNGFIPSTSKRNFMRSARAPLTENEYVFRRRLRSLVYAALFGLLGYKIGDAMASFFEDPVTPGSEEDRQRLSHLRQKMDKLEVVKKLRADPDYVEWEAHDNLSEEEKPRQLTSGPLSGTHNLALQRVFWNDKERKAVTVVYFGFGMGGWPLVVHGGAIATVLDVCLGRVALLSFPARTGVTANLNIHYRTPIRVMDFCTVTAEYDREKSTERKAFIKGNIRDSKGGICAEANALFVVPKTFNLRTIKDKF
;
A
#
# COMPACT_ATOMS: atom_id res chain seq x y z
N MET A 1 -21.27 -12.68 33.28
CA MET A 1 -21.97 -12.39 34.55
C MET A 1 -23.02 -11.30 34.29
N ALA A 2 -24.28 -11.70 34.13
CA ALA A 2 -25.43 -10.83 34.34
C ALA A 2 -26.59 -11.74 34.75
N THR A 3 -27.20 -11.36 35.87
CA THR A 3 -27.96 -12.19 36.79
C THR A 3 -29.38 -12.46 36.28
N ILE A 4 -29.77 -13.74 36.23
CA ILE A 4 -31.14 -14.19 35.97
C ILE A 4 -31.93 -14.03 37.27
N ARG A 5 -32.86 -13.07 37.32
CA ARG A 5 -33.88 -13.02 38.38
C ARG A 5 -35.05 -13.90 37.96
N GLY A 6 -35.17 -15.05 38.62
CA GLY A 6 -36.41 -15.82 38.66
C GLY A 6 -37.35 -15.19 39.67
N GLU A 7 -38.55 -14.81 39.24
CA GLU A 7 -39.65 -14.54 40.15
C GLU A 7 -40.54 -15.79 40.24
N PHE A 8 -40.69 -16.24 41.48
CA PHE A 8 -41.39 -17.43 41.89
C PHE A 8 -42.89 -17.29 41.65
N TYR A 9 -43.42 -18.29 40.95
CA TYR A 9 -44.85 -18.57 40.86
C TYR A 9 -45.32 -19.06 42.24
N ASN A 10 -46.17 -18.30 42.93
CA ASN A 10 -46.87 -18.78 44.11
C ASN A 10 -48.37 -18.49 43.96
N PRO A 11 -49.22 -19.53 43.80
CA PRO A 11 -50.64 -19.37 43.57
C PRO A 11 -51.38 -19.30 44.91
N THR A 12 -52.05 -18.19 45.18
CA THR A 12 -53.09 -18.13 46.22
C THR A 12 -54.32 -17.37 45.70
N PRO A 13 -55.54 -17.74 46.17
CA PRO A 13 -56.74 -17.62 45.37
C PRO A 13 -57.37 -16.22 45.43
N THR A 14 -57.93 -15.85 44.29
CA THR A 14 -58.68 -14.62 44.03
C THR A 14 -59.82 -14.38 45.03
N PRO A 15 -59.82 -13.26 45.77
CA PRO A 15 -61.01 -12.80 46.43
C PRO A 15 -61.92 -12.11 45.40
N SER A 16 -63.18 -12.50 45.46
CA SER A 16 -64.34 -11.84 44.89
C SER A 16 -64.27 -10.31 45.02
N CYS A 17 -64.25 -9.59 43.90
CA CYS A 17 -64.51 -8.16 43.89
C CYS A 17 -65.46 -7.82 42.74
N SER A 18 -66.65 -7.40 43.15
CA SER A 18 -67.63 -6.53 42.46
C SER A 18 -67.56 -6.42 40.93
N ARG A 19 -68.67 -6.82 40.30
CA ARG A 19 -69.04 -6.56 38.90
C ARG A 19 -68.74 -5.10 38.50
N LEU A 20 -67.59 -4.86 37.87
CA LEU A 20 -67.41 -3.73 36.98
C LEU A 20 -68.23 -3.98 35.71
N PRO A 21 -68.81 -2.95 35.08
CA PRO A 21 -69.67 -3.12 33.92
C PRO A 21 -68.89 -3.86 32.82
N PHE A 22 -69.58 -4.78 32.14
CA PHE A 22 -69.05 -5.48 30.97
C PHE A 22 -68.58 -4.45 29.93
N ASN A 23 -67.30 -4.08 29.96
CA ASN A 23 -66.66 -3.44 28.83
C ASN A 23 -66.54 -4.52 27.76
N ILE A 24 -67.39 -4.42 26.74
CA ILE A 24 -67.39 -5.34 25.59
C ILE A 24 -66.16 -5.00 24.77
N TRP A 25 -65.08 -5.78 24.93
CA TRP A 25 -63.92 -5.69 24.05
C TRP A 25 -64.34 -6.09 22.63
N VAL A 26 -63.88 -5.33 21.64
CA VAL A 26 -64.21 -5.61 20.23
C VAL A 26 -63.01 -6.27 19.58
N VAL A 27 -63.15 -7.53 19.15
CA VAL A 27 -62.10 -8.23 18.40
C VAL A 27 -62.01 -7.63 17.00
N VAL A 28 -60.86 -7.08 16.62
CA VAL A 28 -60.57 -6.53 15.28
C VAL A 28 -59.43 -7.30 14.60
N ILE A 29 -59.39 -7.29 13.27
CA ILE A 29 -58.37 -8.00 12.48
C ILE A 29 -57.38 -6.98 11.91
N VAL A 30 -56.11 -7.04 12.31
CA VAL A 30 -55.06 -6.15 11.80
C VAL A 30 -54.23 -6.89 10.76
N LYS A 31 -54.18 -6.36 9.54
CA LYS A 31 -53.35 -6.89 8.44
C LYS A 31 -52.01 -6.14 8.38
N HIS A 32 -50.92 -6.89 8.48
CA HIS A 32 -49.55 -6.39 8.32
C HIS A 32 -48.73 -7.37 7.47
N GLN A 33 -48.08 -6.89 6.40
CA GLN A 33 -47.24 -7.71 5.51
C GLN A 33 -47.87 -9.07 5.08
N GLY A 34 -49.19 -9.08 4.84
CA GLY A 34 -49.95 -10.28 4.45
C GLY A 34 -50.38 -11.19 5.60
N LYS A 35 -49.86 -11.00 6.82
CA LYS A 35 -50.31 -11.71 8.03
C LYS A 35 -51.53 -11.01 8.66
N ARG A 36 -52.44 -11.83 9.22
CA ARG A 36 -53.64 -11.37 9.95
C ARG A 36 -53.39 -11.58 11.44
N HIS A 37 -53.58 -10.53 12.22
CA HIS A 37 -53.48 -10.56 13.68
C HIS A 37 -54.84 -10.20 14.26
N GLU A 38 -55.41 -11.07 15.08
CA GLU A 38 -56.62 -10.76 15.85
C GLU A 38 -56.22 -10.01 17.12
N VAL A 39 -56.81 -8.84 17.35
CA VAL A 39 -56.45 -7.95 18.45
C VAL A 39 -57.72 -7.49 19.15
N ASP A 40 -57.76 -7.62 20.47
CA ASP A 40 -58.83 -7.08 21.29
C ASP A 40 -58.69 -5.56 21.42
N LEU A 41 -59.66 -4.82 20.89
CA LEU A 41 -59.73 -3.37 20.96
C LEU A 41 -60.61 -2.95 22.14
N ASP A 42 -60.01 -2.24 23.10
CA ASP A 42 -60.71 -1.64 24.22
C ASP A 42 -61.20 -0.23 23.85
N PRO A 43 -62.52 0.01 23.72
CA PRO A 43 -63.06 1.31 23.32
C PRO A 43 -62.75 2.43 24.32
N THR A 44 -62.40 2.12 25.57
CA THR A 44 -62.08 3.13 26.59
C THR A 44 -60.68 3.71 26.48
N THR A 45 -59.82 3.14 25.61
CA THR A 45 -58.42 3.54 25.48
C THR A 45 -58.16 4.47 24.29
N ASN A 46 -56.96 5.06 24.22
CA ASN A 46 -56.56 5.98 23.16
C ASN A 46 -55.87 5.24 21.99
N GLY A 47 -55.68 5.94 20.87
CA GLY A 47 -55.01 5.38 19.70
C GLY A 47 -53.55 4.96 19.98
N GLU A 48 -52.88 5.62 20.91
CA GLU A 48 -51.50 5.33 21.30
C GLU A 48 -51.34 3.96 21.99
N THR A 49 -52.20 3.63 22.97
CA THR A 49 -52.16 2.31 23.63
C THR A 49 -52.39 1.18 22.63
N PHE A 50 -53.29 1.39 21.67
CA PHE A 50 -53.51 0.43 20.58
C PHE A 50 -52.24 0.23 19.73
N LYS A 51 -51.50 1.30 19.42
CA LYS A 51 -50.21 1.19 18.72
C LYS A 51 -49.15 0.41 19.51
N PHE A 52 -49.09 0.59 20.83
CA PHE A 52 -48.19 -0.21 21.68
C PHE A 52 -48.55 -1.71 21.68
N GLN A 53 -49.84 -2.04 21.70
CA GLN A 53 -50.30 -3.43 21.56
C GLN A 53 -49.90 -4.02 20.20
N LEU A 54 -50.01 -3.23 19.12
CA LEU A 54 -49.54 -3.63 17.78
C LEU A 54 -48.02 -3.79 17.72
N TYR A 55 -47.25 -2.98 18.45
CA TYR A 55 -45.80 -3.12 18.50
C TYR A 55 -45.40 -4.48 19.10
N SER A 56 -46.05 -4.90 20.18
CA SER A 56 -45.83 -6.21 20.79
C SER A 56 -46.11 -7.38 19.85
N LEU A 57 -47.06 -7.23 18.91
CA LEU A 57 -47.46 -8.29 17.98
C LEU A 57 -46.68 -8.27 16.65
N THR A 58 -46.31 -7.09 16.16
CA THR A 58 -45.75 -6.89 14.81
C THR A 58 -44.28 -6.47 14.80
N GLY A 59 -43.74 -6.01 15.93
CA GLY A 59 -42.39 -5.48 16.06
C GLY A 59 -42.16 -4.11 15.41
N VAL A 60 -43.22 -3.44 14.95
CA VAL A 60 -43.16 -2.09 14.36
C VAL A 60 -43.27 -1.03 15.45
N GLU A 61 -42.27 -0.18 15.64
CA GLU A 61 -42.31 0.89 16.64
C GLU A 61 -43.51 1.86 16.42
N PRO A 62 -44.19 2.34 17.48
CA PRO A 62 -45.42 3.13 17.37
C PRO A 62 -45.27 4.41 16.53
N GLU A 63 -44.09 5.05 16.53
CA GLU A 63 -43.78 6.22 15.69
C GLU A 63 -43.81 5.90 14.18
N ARG A 64 -43.54 4.65 13.81
CA ARG A 64 -43.49 4.17 12.42
C ARG A 64 -44.76 3.46 11.99
N GLN A 65 -45.75 3.36 12.88
CA GLN A 65 -47.03 2.73 12.58
C GLN A 65 -48.00 3.72 11.94
N LYS A 66 -48.44 3.41 10.71
CA LYS A 66 -49.65 4.00 10.13
C LYS A 66 -50.78 2.98 10.17
N VAL A 67 -51.70 3.14 11.12
CA VAL A 67 -52.91 2.32 11.23
C VAL A 67 -54.03 3.01 10.47
N LEU A 68 -54.59 2.32 9.47
CA LEU A 68 -55.75 2.80 8.70
C LEU A 68 -57.01 2.07 9.15
N VAL A 69 -58.01 2.83 9.59
CA VAL A 69 -59.36 2.38 9.98
C VAL A 69 -60.36 3.02 9.02
N LYS A 70 -61.10 2.23 8.23
CA LYS A 70 -62.03 2.73 7.18
C LYS A 70 -61.43 3.81 6.24
N GLY A 71 -60.12 3.74 5.98
CA GLY A 71 -59.40 4.72 5.15
C GLY A 71 -58.89 5.97 5.88
N VAL A 72 -59.27 6.17 7.15
CA VAL A 72 -58.79 7.27 8.01
C VAL A 72 -57.59 6.80 8.82
N GLN A 73 -56.57 7.64 8.94
CA GLN A 73 -55.40 7.36 9.78
C GLN A 73 -55.74 7.57 11.26
N LEU A 74 -55.50 6.55 12.08
CA LEU A 74 -55.62 6.65 13.53
C LEU A 74 -54.53 7.58 14.08
N LYS A 75 -54.93 8.67 14.75
CA LYS A 75 -54.02 9.56 15.49
C LYS A 75 -53.89 9.08 16.94
N ASP A 76 -52.80 9.45 17.58
CA ASP A 76 -52.46 8.98 18.94
C ASP A 76 -53.49 9.42 19.98
N ASN A 77 -54.05 10.63 19.82
CA ASN A 77 -55.04 11.22 20.72
C ASN A 77 -56.49 10.81 20.41
N THR A 78 -56.74 9.98 19.40
CA THR A 78 -58.10 9.58 19.03
C THR A 78 -58.62 8.53 20.01
N GLU A 79 -59.72 8.81 20.70
CA GLU A 79 -60.41 7.81 21.55
C GLU A 79 -60.98 6.70 20.67
N LEU A 80 -60.72 5.43 21.04
CA LEU A 80 -61.13 4.27 20.24
C LEU A 80 -62.65 4.08 20.21
N SER A 81 -63.38 4.63 21.20
CA SER A 81 -64.84 4.71 21.19
C SER A 81 -65.40 5.42 19.96
N ALA A 82 -64.69 6.42 19.41
CA ALA A 82 -65.15 7.18 18.24
C ALA A 82 -65.04 6.40 16.91
N LEU A 83 -64.39 5.24 16.91
CA LEU A 83 -64.20 4.44 15.70
C LEU A 83 -65.41 3.55 15.35
N ASP A 84 -66.35 3.36 16.30
CA ASP A 84 -67.51 2.46 16.19
C ASP A 84 -67.15 1.15 15.46
N ALA A 85 -66.06 0.52 15.91
CA ALA A 85 -65.52 -0.67 15.28
C ALA A 85 -66.48 -1.85 15.49
N LYS A 86 -66.81 -2.57 14.41
CA LYS A 86 -67.60 -3.81 14.51
C LYS A 86 -66.68 -5.00 14.81
N PRO A 87 -67.17 -6.05 15.50
CA PRO A 87 -66.42 -7.30 15.65
C PRO A 87 -66.01 -7.86 14.28
N GLY A 88 -64.72 -8.14 14.09
CA GLY A 88 -64.13 -8.64 12.84
C GLY A 88 -63.77 -7.58 11.81
N GLU A 89 -63.90 -6.28 12.13
CA GLU A 89 -63.49 -5.21 11.22
C GLU A 89 -61.99 -5.26 10.92
N THR A 90 -61.61 -5.07 9.66
CA THR A 90 -60.21 -5.20 9.23
C THR A 90 -59.50 -3.85 9.23
N PHE A 91 -58.43 -3.72 10.01
CA PHE A 91 -57.52 -2.59 9.99
C PHE A 91 -56.27 -2.92 9.20
N MET A 92 -55.68 -1.92 8.56
CA MET A 92 -54.42 -2.09 7.81
C MET A 92 -53.29 -1.38 8.56
N LEU A 93 -52.30 -2.15 9.01
CA LEU A 93 -51.08 -1.60 9.60
C LEU A 93 -50.01 -1.49 8.51
N LEU A 94 -49.54 -0.27 8.26
CA LEU A 94 -48.41 0.01 7.39
C LEU A 94 -47.21 0.44 8.24
N GLY A 95 -46.13 -0.34 8.19
CA GLY A 95 -44.87 -0.04 8.88
C GLY A 95 -43.87 -1.19 8.76
N THR A 96 -42.59 -0.91 8.96
CA THR A 96 -41.51 -1.91 8.89
C THR A 96 -40.92 -2.16 10.28
N PRO A 97 -40.82 -3.42 10.74
CA PRO A 97 -40.24 -3.73 12.04
C PRO A 97 -38.72 -3.49 12.05
N SER A 98 -38.21 -2.88 13.12
CA SER A 98 -36.78 -2.56 13.27
C SER A 98 -35.89 -3.81 13.29
N SER A 99 -36.44 -4.97 13.73
CA SER A 99 -35.74 -6.26 13.75
C SER A 99 -35.63 -6.93 12.37
N GLY A 100 -36.34 -6.43 11.35
CA GLY A 100 -36.15 -6.86 9.97
C GLY A 100 -34.93 -6.18 9.37
N ARG A 101 -33.94 -6.98 8.92
CA ARG A 101 -32.65 -6.63 8.27
C ARG A 101 -32.66 -5.52 7.20
N ALA A 102 -33.81 -4.96 6.84
CA ALA A 102 -33.95 -3.89 5.85
C ALA A 102 -33.95 -2.46 6.43
N SER A 103 -34.02 -2.29 7.75
CA SER A 103 -34.13 -0.94 8.34
C SER A 103 -33.39 -0.74 9.66
N ALA A 104 -32.22 -1.38 9.82
CA ALA A 104 -31.13 -0.70 10.52
C ALA A 104 -30.90 0.59 9.73
N ALA A 105 -31.49 1.69 10.19
CA ALA A 105 -31.35 2.98 9.56
C ALA A 105 -29.86 3.21 9.36
N LEU A 106 -29.45 3.44 8.11
CA LEU A 106 -28.11 3.86 7.76
C LEU A 106 -27.86 5.19 8.49
N GLU A 107 -27.39 5.13 9.74
CA GLU A 107 -26.86 6.30 10.40
C GLU A 107 -25.69 6.76 9.52
N LYS A 108 -25.77 8.01 9.05
CA LYS A 108 -24.61 8.68 8.44
C LYS A 108 -23.40 8.43 9.36
N PRO A 109 -22.21 8.12 8.82
CA PRO A 109 -21.01 8.00 9.64
C PRO A 109 -20.89 9.19 10.58
N LYS A 110 -20.67 8.94 11.89
CA LYS A 110 -20.51 10.01 12.89
C LYS A 110 -19.33 10.94 12.56
N VAL A 111 -18.36 10.44 11.80
CA VAL A 111 -17.24 11.19 11.25
C VAL A 111 -17.55 11.51 9.79
N ALA A 112 -17.78 12.78 9.47
CA ALA A 112 -17.93 13.23 8.09
C ALA A 112 -16.64 12.90 7.30
N THR A 113 -16.78 12.32 6.11
CA THR A 113 -15.65 12.03 5.22
C THR A 113 -14.98 13.35 4.83
N LYS A 114 -13.84 13.66 5.44
CA LYS A 114 -13.02 14.83 5.11
C LYS A 114 -12.06 14.44 3.99
N PHE A 115 -12.19 15.07 2.83
CA PHE A 115 -11.33 14.82 1.68
C PHE A 115 -9.93 15.41 1.90
N ILE A 116 -8.91 14.83 1.26
CA ILE A 116 -7.49 15.22 1.43
C ILE A 116 -7.27 16.69 1.02
N GLU A 117 -8.07 17.18 0.06
CA GLU A 117 -8.09 18.55 -0.45
C GLU A 117 -8.57 19.57 0.60
N ASP A 118 -9.41 19.14 1.55
CA ASP A 118 -9.99 19.99 2.60
C ASP A 118 -9.18 19.96 3.91
N MET A 119 -8.09 19.20 3.96
CA MET A 119 -7.21 19.07 5.13
C MET A 119 -6.10 20.12 5.09
N THR A 120 -5.70 20.61 6.27
CA THR A 120 -4.48 21.43 6.34
C THR A 120 -3.25 20.56 6.04
N GLU A 121 -2.13 21.15 5.60
CA GLU A 121 -0.94 20.37 5.22
C GLU A 121 -0.44 19.45 6.35
N ALA A 122 -0.49 19.92 7.59
CA ALA A 122 -0.13 19.15 8.78
C ALA A 122 -1.13 18.02 9.10
N GLU A 123 -2.43 18.25 8.89
CA GLU A 123 -3.43 17.19 9.02
C GLU A 123 -3.24 16.13 7.92
N ALA A 124 -2.94 16.58 6.71
CA ALA A 124 -2.74 15.71 5.57
C ALA A 124 -1.42 14.92 5.65
N ALA A 125 -0.38 15.47 6.29
CA ALA A 125 0.87 14.76 6.62
C ALA A 125 0.66 13.72 7.73
N LYS A 126 -0.25 13.99 8.68
CA LYS A 126 -0.64 13.05 9.75
C LYS A 126 -1.68 12.01 9.29
N SER A 127 -2.21 12.15 8.08
CA SER A 127 -3.19 11.21 7.55
C SER A 127 -2.58 9.83 7.33
N GLU A 128 -3.40 8.81 7.54
CA GLU A 128 -2.95 7.42 7.41
C GLU A 128 -2.56 7.11 5.96
N GLY A 129 -1.35 6.55 5.78
CA GLY A 129 -0.80 6.25 4.45
C GLY A 129 -0.19 7.45 3.72
N ALA A 130 -0.15 8.64 4.31
CA ALA A 130 0.51 9.80 3.73
C ALA A 130 2.00 9.53 3.44
N THR A 131 2.48 10.00 2.29
CA THR A 131 3.90 9.95 1.95
C THR A 131 4.68 10.85 2.89
N PRO A 132 5.69 10.32 3.62
CA PRO A 132 6.49 11.14 4.53
C PRO A 132 7.37 12.13 3.76
N ALA A 133 7.72 13.26 4.40
CA ALA A 133 8.59 14.27 3.81
C ALA A 133 9.99 13.73 3.46
N GLY A 134 10.44 14.01 2.23
CA GLY A 134 11.82 13.86 1.80
C GLY A 134 12.69 15.07 2.18
N LEU A 135 14.01 14.94 2.02
CA LEU A 135 14.98 16.00 2.27
C LEU A 135 15.65 16.45 0.97
N LYS A 136 15.59 17.73 0.65
CA LYS A 136 16.22 18.30 -0.55
C LYS A 136 17.74 18.10 -0.49
N ASN A 137 18.31 17.67 -1.61
CA ASN A 137 19.75 17.55 -1.76
C ASN A 137 20.37 18.95 -1.92
N MET A 138 21.28 19.32 -1.02
CA MET A 138 21.98 20.61 -1.05
C MET A 138 23.32 20.53 -1.80
N GLY A 139 23.43 19.56 -2.71
CA GLY A 139 24.63 19.24 -3.47
C GLY A 139 25.56 18.32 -2.71
N ASN A 140 25.62 17.05 -3.12
CA ASN A 140 26.45 16.01 -2.50
C ASN A 140 26.13 15.74 -1.01
N THR A 141 24.91 16.05 -0.54
CA THR A 141 24.48 15.83 0.86
C THR A 141 23.58 14.60 1.04
N CYS A 142 23.47 13.74 0.03
CA CYS A 142 22.61 12.55 0.05
C CYS A 142 23.00 11.55 1.15
N TRP A 143 24.30 11.45 1.49
CA TRP A 143 24.79 10.66 2.63
C TRP A 143 24.11 11.09 3.93
N LEU A 144 24.06 12.40 4.20
CA LEU A 144 23.43 12.96 5.39
C LEU A 144 21.92 12.75 5.38
N ASN A 145 21.27 13.04 4.25
CA ASN A 145 19.81 12.87 4.10
C ASN A 145 19.41 11.42 4.42
N SER A 146 20.17 10.44 3.90
CA SER A 146 19.93 9.01 4.15
C SER A 146 20.12 8.62 5.62
N THR A 147 21.15 9.16 6.29
CA THR A 147 21.40 8.96 7.72
C THR A 147 20.27 9.54 8.58
N LEU A 148 19.85 10.78 8.30
CA LEU A 148 18.78 11.46 9.05
C LEU A 148 17.42 10.78 8.91
N GLN A 149 17.07 10.32 7.70
CA GLN A 149 15.83 9.59 7.45
C GLN A 149 15.84 8.20 8.11
N THR A 150 17.02 7.56 8.22
CA THR A 150 17.17 6.30 8.94
C THR A 150 17.08 6.49 10.45
N LEU A 151 17.71 7.52 11.02
CA LEU A 151 17.59 7.84 12.46
C LEU A 151 16.14 8.19 12.86
N ARG A 152 15.35 8.77 11.95
CA ARG A 152 13.95 9.11 12.18
C ARG A 152 13.09 7.87 12.48
N THR A 153 13.52 6.66 12.11
CA THR A 153 12.71 5.45 12.35
C THR A 153 12.58 5.07 13.82
N LEU A 154 13.37 5.66 14.70
CA LEU A 154 13.41 5.39 16.13
C LEU A 154 12.34 6.23 16.87
N PRO A 155 11.20 5.65 17.29
CA PRO A 155 10.13 6.41 17.95
C PRO A 155 10.58 7.00 19.29
N GLU A 156 11.35 6.26 20.10
CA GLU A 156 11.86 6.75 21.38
C GLU A 156 12.82 7.93 21.19
N LEU A 157 13.57 7.96 20.08
CA LEU A 157 14.41 9.12 19.77
C LEU A 157 13.53 10.35 19.50
N GLN A 158 12.44 10.21 18.74
CA GLN A 158 11.52 11.32 18.49
C GLN A 158 10.88 11.83 19.78
N GLU A 159 10.42 10.93 20.64
CA GLU A 159 9.80 11.27 21.94
C GLU A 159 10.79 12.01 22.86
N GLU A 160 12.03 11.53 22.97
CA GLU A 160 13.05 12.18 23.80
C GLU A 160 13.55 13.49 23.19
N LEU A 161 13.65 13.59 21.86
CA LEU A 161 13.96 14.86 21.20
C LEU A 161 12.88 15.91 21.44
N LEU A 162 11.59 15.55 21.46
CA LEU A 162 10.51 16.50 21.76
C LEU A 162 10.56 17.02 23.20
N LYS A 163 11.01 16.20 24.15
CA LYS A 163 11.23 16.60 25.55
C LYS A 163 12.50 17.44 25.72
N TYR A 164 13.48 17.28 24.82
CA TYR A 164 14.76 17.95 24.90
C TYR A 164 14.62 19.48 24.82
N LYS A 165 15.10 20.14 25.87
CA LYS A 165 15.30 21.59 25.94
C LYS A 165 16.80 21.85 25.93
N SER A 166 17.27 22.63 24.97
CA SER A 166 18.68 23.02 24.95
C SER A 166 19.05 23.70 26.25
N SER A 167 20.21 23.36 26.82
CA SER A 167 20.76 24.09 27.98
C SER A 167 21.04 25.56 27.63
N LEU A 168 21.17 25.86 26.33
CA LEU A 168 21.30 27.20 25.80
C LEU A 168 19.87 27.72 25.58
N GLY A 169 19.29 28.31 26.62
CA GLY A 169 17.89 28.76 26.62
C GLY A 169 17.53 29.66 25.42
N PRO A 170 16.23 29.86 25.14
CA PRO A 170 15.75 30.57 23.96
C PRO A 170 16.19 32.05 23.87
N TYR A 171 16.71 32.63 24.96
CA TYR A 171 16.94 34.08 25.10
C TYR A 171 18.34 34.57 24.71
N ASN A 172 19.23 33.71 24.21
CA ASN A 172 20.52 34.14 23.64
C ASN A 172 20.44 34.26 22.11
N SER A 173 19.49 35.04 21.61
CA SER A 173 19.37 35.38 20.19
C SER A 173 20.40 36.44 19.72
N GLY A 174 21.26 36.95 20.61
CA GLY A 174 22.09 38.14 20.33
C GLY A 174 23.61 37.94 20.24
N ARG A 175 24.18 36.83 20.74
CA ARG A 175 25.65 36.64 20.75
C ARG A 175 25.98 35.17 20.52
N GLY A 176 26.09 34.80 19.25
CA GLY A 176 26.42 33.46 18.80
C GLY A 176 25.30 32.49 19.16
N SER A 177 24.34 32.29 18.24
CA SER A 177 23.47 31.13 18.28
C SER A 177 24.38 29.91 18.28
N SER A 178 24.73 29.41 19.45
CA SER A 178 25.36 28.13 19.64
C SER A 178 24.46 27.14 18.93
N PHE A 179 24.88 26.70 17.75
CA PHE A 179 24.07 25.83 16.93
C PHE A 179 24.04 24.46 17.60
N ASP A 180 23.04 24.25 18.45
CA ASP A 180 22.83 22.98 19.11
C ASP A 180 22.31 21.97 18.08
N LEU A 181 23.20 21.04 17.70
CA LEU A 181 22.89 20.00 16.72
C LEU A 181 21.66 19.18 17.14
N VAL A 182 21.49 18.90 18.43
CA VAL A 182 20.37 18.08 18.94
C VAL A 182 19.05 18.85 18.87
N ALA A 183 19.06 20.13 19.25
CA ALA A 183 17.88 21.00 19.09
C ALA A 183 17.51 21.16 17.61
N SER A 184 18.50 21.31 16.72
CA SER A 184 18.25 21.41 15.28
C SER A 184 17.68 20.11 14.69
N LEU A 185 18.08 18.95 15.21
CA LEU A 185 17.53 17.65 14.83
C LEU A 185 16.07 17.50 15.26
N ARG A 186 15.76 17.89 16.50
CA ARG A 186 14.38 17.94 17.01
C ARG A 186 13.50 18.79 16.10
N ASP A 187 13.95 19.99 15.78
CA ASP A 187 13.17 20.94 14.98
C ASP A 187 13.01 20.46 13.53
N LEU A 188 14.04 19.83 12.95
CA LEU A 188 13.96 19.19 11.64
C LEU A 188 12.92 18.06 11.62
N TYR A 189 12.93 17.17 12.62
CA TYR A 189 11.98 16.07 12.71
C TYR A 189 10.55 16.54 12.93
N LYS A 190 10.37 17.61 13.73
CA LYS A 190 9.08 18.26 13.91
C LYS A 190 8.55 18.83 12.58
N GLN A 191 9.36 19.59 11.86
CA GLN A 191 8.97 20.14 10.55
C GLN A 191 8.61 19.03 9.55
N MET A 192 9.41 17.96 9.48
CA MET A 192 9.12 16.81 8.62
C MET A 192 7.86 16.01 9.01
N SER A 193 7.33 16.19 10.22
CA SER A 193 6.06 15.60 10.65
C SER A 193 4.85 16.42 10.23
N GLU A 194 5.07 17.68 9.82
CA GLU A 194 4.03 18.65 9.48
C GLU A 194 3.92 18.89 7.97
N THR A 195 4.92 18.51 7.17
CA THR A 195 4.91 18.65 5.70
C THR A 195 4.95 17.30 4.97
N ARG A 196 4.44 17.29 3.73
CA ARG A 196 4.59 16.16 2.78
C ARG A 196 5.63 16.46 1.69
N TYR A 197 6.03 17.71 1.52
CA TYR A 197 6.93 18.14 0.47
C TYR A 197 8.40 18.01 0.91
N GLY A 198 9.32 18.04 -0.07
CA GLY A 198 10.75 18.02 0.19
C GLY A 198 11.19 19.24 1.01
N LEU A 199 11.71 18.98 2.22
CA LEU A 199 12.22 19.99 3.14
C LEU A 199 13.72 20.21 2.92
N SER A 200 14.18 21.47 2.95
CA SER A 200 15.62 21.78 2.97
C SER A 200 16.14 21.78 4.41
N PRO A 201 17.12 20.94 4.79
CA PRO A 201 17.62 20.86 6.16
C PRO A 201 18.65 21.97 6.50
N ASP A 202 18.40 23.22 6.09
CA ASP A 202 19.39 24.33 6.18
C ASP A 202 19.83 24.62 7.62
N MET A 203 18.89 24.62 8.58
CA MET A 203 19.20 24.89 9.99
C MET A 203 20.05 23.77 10.61
N PHE A 204 19.70 22.51 10.31
CA PHE A 204 20.47 21.35 10.77
C PHE A 204 21.86 21.34 10.12
N TRP A 205 21.96 21.66 8.84
CA TRP A 205 23.23 21.76 8.13
C TRP A 205 24.17 22.80 8.72
N ASN A 206 23.66 23.99 9.04
CA ASN A 206 24.46 25.02 9.72
C ASN A 206 24.92 24.58 11.11
N ALA A 207 24.07 23.84 11.84
CA ALA A 207 24.45 23.26 13.11
C ALA A 207 25.50 22.16 13.00
N LEU A 208 25.40 21.32 11.97
CA LEU A 208 26.41 20.32 11.66
C LEU A 208 27.74 20.97 11.27
N ALA A 209 27.72 22.01 10.45
CA ALA A 209 28.91 22.73 10.04
C ALA A 209 29.64 23.39 11.23
N PHE A 210 28.89 23.90 12.21
CA PHE A 210 29.45 24.49 13.42
C PHE A 210 29.93 23.42 14.42
N GLY A 211 29.14 22.38 14.67
CA GLY A 211 29.46 21.34 15.65
C GLY A 211 30.50 20.33 15.18
N ILE A 212 30.48 19.98 13.90
CA ILE A 212 31.27 18.89 13.30
C ILE A 212 31.82 19.35 11.93
N PRO A 213 32.74 20.33 11.91
CA PRO A 213 33.17 21.00 10.67
C PRO A 213 33.87 20.08 9.66
N HIS A 214 34.42 18.94 10.09
CA HIS A 214 35.09 18.01 9.18
C HIS A 214 34.12 17.31 8.21
N LEU A 215 32.83 17.18 8.57
CA LEU A 215 31.80 16.60 7.70
C LEU A 215 31.29 17.59 6.64
N VAL A 216 31.45 18.91 6.86
CA VAL A 216 30.92 19.96 5.98
C VAL A 216 32.07 20.61 5.19
N ARG A 217 32.75 19.79 4.38
CA ARG A 217 33.84 20.24 3.49
C ARG A 217 33.31 20.65 2.12
N LYS A 218 33.91 21.70 1.55
CA LYS A 218 33.63 22.11 0.16
C LYS A 218 34.39 21.21 -0.81
N ALA A 219 33.77 20.89 -1.93
CA ALA A 219 34.41 20.11 -2.99
C ALA A 219 35.62 20.86 -3.58
N LYS A 220 36.66 20.11 -3.98
CA LYS A 220 37.86 20.66 -4.61
C LYS A 220 37.57 21.43 -5.90
N ASP A 221 36.51 21.05 -6.62
CA ASP A 221 36.09 21.66 -7.87
C ASP A 221 35.33 22.99 -7.69
N GLY A 222 35.14 23.45 -6.45
CA GLY A 222 34.42 24.70 -6.11
C GLY A 222 32.90 24.63 -6.31
N ARG A 223 32.37 23.52 -6.82
CA ARG A 223 30.94 23.29 -7.04
C ARG A 223 30.36 22.43 -5.90
N GLY A 224 29.81 23.08 -4.88
CA GLY A 224 29.10 22.41 -3.78
C GLY A 224 30.01 21.75 -2.74
N TYR A 225 29.47 20.75 -2.04
CA TYR A 225 30.12 20.05 -0.94
C TYR A 225 30.80 18.75 -1.39
N GLU A 226 31.76 18.28 -0.60
CA GLU A 226 32.40 16.98 -0.76
C GLU A 226 31.47 15.89 -0.19
N GLN A 227 31.35 14.74 -0.87
CA GLN A 227 30.61 13.60 -0.35
C GLN A 227 31.39 12.99 0.83
N GLN A 228 30.72 12.78 1.95
CA GLN A 228 31.28 12.09 3.11
C GLN A 228 30.68 10.70 3.26
N ASP A 229 31.31 9.87 4.09
CA ASP A 229 30.76 8.55 4.39
C ASP A 229 29.51 8.68 5.27
N ALA A 230 28.43 7.98 4.89
CA ALA A 230 27.20 7.99 5.68
C ALA A 230 27.39 7.36 7.07
N GLU A 231 28.36 6.44 7.20
CA GLU A 231 28.70 5.83 8.48
C GLU A 231 29.42 6.81 9.42
N GLU A 232 30.36 7.61 8.91
CA GLU A 232 31.04 8.65 9.69
C GLU A 232 30.00 9.66 10.21
N ALA A 233 29.08 10.08 9.34
CA ALA A 233 27.96 10.94 9.72
C ALA A 233 27.07 10.31 10.79
N TRP A 234 26.74 9.03 10.67
CA TRP A 234 25.95 8.30 11.66
C TRP A 234 26.67 8.30 13.03
N SER A 235 27.93 7.88 13.05
CA SER A 235 28.74 7.77 14.27
C SER A 235 28.91 9.12 14.99
N GLU A 236 29.16 10.19 14.25
CA GLU A 236 29.32 11.54 14.79
C GLU A 236 28.00 12.12 15.35
N ILE A 237 26.88 11.90 14.66
CA ILE A 237 25.55 12.30 15.15
C ILE A 237 25.20 11.51 16.41
N ILE A 238 25.41 10.19 16.43
CA ILE A 238 25.16 9.35 17.61
C ILE A 238 26.07 9.75 18.78
N SER A 239 27.35 10.05 18.54
CA SER A 239 28.29 10.54 19.57
C SER A 239 27.81 11.86 20.19
N THR A 240 27.27 12.76 19.36
CA THR A 240 26.69 14.02 19.83
C THR A 240 25.40 13.79 20.64
N LEU A 241 24.53 12.88 20.18
CA LEU A 241 23.33 12.48 20.93
C LEU A 241 23.69 11.83 22.27
N ARG A 242 24.72 10.98 22.33
CA ARG A 242 25.19 10.33 23.56
C ARG A 242 25.64 11.35 24.62
N ARG A 243 26.30 12.43 24.19
CA ARG A 243 26.77 13.49 25.09
C ARG A 243 25.64 14.40 25.58
N SER A 244 24.73 14.78 24.68
CA SER A 244 23.76 15.84 24.94
C SER A 244 22.39 15.35 25.39
N LEU A 245 21.93 14.19 24.92
CA LEU A 245 20.58 13.66 25.19
C LEU A 245 20.62 12.68 26.37
N LYS A 246 20.34 13.19 27.57
CA LYS A 246 20.26 12.40 28.81
C LYS A 246 18.80 12.21 29.23
N ILE A 247 18.42 10.98 29.55
CA ILE A 247 17.08 10.63 29.99
C ILE A 247 17.00 10.87 31.51
N GLN A 248 15.91 11.48 31.97
CA GLN A 248 15.56 11.54 33.39
C GLN A 248 14.75 10.28 33.73
N GLY A 249 15.18 9.53 34.74
CA GLY A 249 14.44 8.34 35.18
C GLY A 249 13.03 8.70 35.65
N GLU A 250 12.08 7.79 35.49
CA GLU A 250 10.67 7.99 35.88
C GLU A 250 10.50 8.16 37.40
N ASN A 251 11.46 7.68 38.19
CA ASN A 251 11.52 7.96 39.62
C ASN A 251 12.31 9.26 39.82
N ASN A 252 11.65 10.30 40.33
CA ASN A 252 12.25 11.57 40.78
C ASN A 252 13.29 11.41 41.91
N ASP A 253 13.84 10.22 42.14
CA ASP A 253 15.00 10.03 42.98
C ASP A 253 16.22 10.65 42.27
N GLU A 254 16.65 11.79 42.79
CA GLU A 254 17.80 12.60 42.33
C GLU A 254 19.12 11.81 42.21
N LEU A 255 19.17 10.58 42.74
CA LEU A 255 20.34 9.70 42.74
C LEU A 255 20.36 8.67 41.60
N SER A 256 19.29 8.53 40.79
CA SER A 256 19.36 7.69 39.60
C SER A 256 20.24 8.38 38.54
N ALA A 257 21.42 7.82 38.30
CA ALA A 257 22.41 8.35 37.38
C ALA A 257 21.76 8.66 36.02
N LYS A 258 21.83 9.91 35.55
CA LYS A 258 21.33 10.34 34.24
C LYS A 258 21.96 9.49 33.12
N VAL A 259 21.26 8.46 32.66
CA VAL A 259 21.72 7.59 31.57
C VAL A 259 21.49 8.31 30.23
N SER A 260 22.45 8.23 29.32
CA SER A 260 22.25 8.79 27.98
C SER A 260 21.23 7.96 27.18
N PHE A 261 20.49 8.61 26.29
CA PHE A 261 19.56 7.92 25.39
C PHE A 261 20.25 6.81 24.61
N VAL A 262 21.46 7.11 24.11
CA VAL A 262 22.27 6.18 23.33
C VAL A 262 22.72 4.99 24.18
N ASP A 263 23.18 5.21 25.41
CA ASP A 263 23.58 4.12 26.30
C ASP A 263 22.40 3.21 26.70
N LYS A 264 21.19 3.78 26.80
CA LYS A 264 20.00 2.99 27.10
C LYS A 264 19.59 2.11 25.92
N TYR A 265 19.41 2.70 24.73
CA TYR A 265 18.71 2.05 23.61
C TYR A 265 19.59 1.58 22.44
N LEU A 266 20.81 2.12 22.29
CA LEU A 266 21.69 1.88 21.14
C LEU A 266 23.03 1.23 21.50
N SER A 267 23.43 1.21 22.77
CA SER A 267 24.70 0.61 23.18
C SER A 267 24.57 -0.86 23.59
N GLY A 268 25.50 -1.68 23.15
CA GLY A 268 25.70 -3.03 23.62
C GLY A 268 27.02 -3.18 24.37
N LYS A 269 27.23 -4.33 24.99
CA LYS A 269 28.51 -4.71 25.61
C LYS A 269 29.06 -5.96 24.96
N LEU A 270 30.36 -5.96 24.71
CA LEU A 270 31.15 -7.09 24.26
C LEU A 270 32.05 -7.54 25.40
N GLU A 271 32.18 -8.84 25.57
CA GLU A 271 33.23 -9.49 26.34
C GLU A 271 34.20 -10.11 25.34
N SER A 272 35.47 -9.74 25.46
CA SER A 272 36.52 -10.16 24.53
C SER A 272 37.56 -10.98 25.26
N VAL A 273 38.02 -12.03 24.61
CA VAL A 273 39.09 -12.91 25.10
C VAL A 273 40.25 -12.80 24.12
N ASP A 274 41.40 -12.34 24.61
CA ASP A 274 42.64 -12.26 23.85
C ASP A 274 43.46 -13.55 24.09
N GLU A 275 43.66 -14.34 23.04
CA GLU A 275 44.48 -15.57 23.06
C GLU A 275 45.72 -15.39 22.17
N CYS A 276 46.91 -15.80 22.63
CA CYS A 276 48.11 -15.85 21.79
C CYS A 276 47.99 -16.99 20.76
N ASP A 277 48.30 -16.72 19.50
CA ASP A 277 48.23 -17.72 18.42
C ASP A 277 49.37 -18.76 18.53
N GLU A 278 50.52 -18.37 19.09
CA GLU A 278 51.72 -19.21 19.13
C GLU A 278 51.65 -20.33 20.18
N GLU A 279 51.88 -21.57 19.75
CA GLU A 279 51.85 -22.76 20.63
C GLU A 279 52.87 -22.66 21.77
N ALA A 280 54.04 -22.05 21.53
CA ALA A 280 55.08 -21.84 22.54
C ALA A 280 54.59 -21.01 23.74
N ALA A 281 53.71 -20.01 23.51
CA ALA A 281 53.13 -19.22 24.59
C ALA A 281 52.06 -19.99 25.38
N LYS A 282 51.30 -20.87 24.70
CA LYS A 282 50.31 -21.75 25.34
C LYS A 282 50.98 -22.80 26.22
N GLU A 283 52.07 -23.40 25.75
CA GLU A 283 52.88 -24.33 26.53
C GLU A 283 53.59 -23.65 27.70
N ALA A 284 53.99 -22.39 27.55
CA ALA A 284 54.53 -21.56 28.62
C ALA A 284 53.49 -21.13 29.69
N GLY A 285 52.21 -21.47 29.49
CA GLY A 285 51.14 -21.21 30.47
C GLY A 285 50.57 -19.80 30.43
N GLU A 286 50.65 -19.09 29.30
CA GLU A 286 50.01 -17.77 29.16
C GLU A 286 48.47 -17.90 29.21
N THR A 287 47.85 -17.22 30.18
CA THR A 287 46.39 -17.23 30.37
C THR A 287 45.71 -16.19 29.46
N PRO A 288 44.54 -16.52 28.86
CA PRO A 288 43.78 -15.55 28.08
C PRO A 288 43.41 -14.29 28.88
N THR A 289 43.46 -13.12 28.25
CA THR A 289 43.06 -11.85 28.90
C THR A 289 41.62 -11.50 28.54
N GLU A 290 40.77 -11.29 29.53
CA GLU A 290 39.37 -10.90 29.34
C GLU A 290 39.19 -9.37 29.44
N SER A 291 38.48 -8.76 28.48
CA SER A 291 38.12 -7.34 28.50
C SER A 291 36.63 -7.14 28.22
N SER A 292 36.03 -6.09 28.77
CA SER A 292 34.65 -5.71 28.47
C SER A 292 34.60 -4.33 27.80
N ASP A 293 34.08 -4.29 26.57
CA ASP A 293 34.04 -3.10 25.72
C ASP A 293 32.57 -2.74 25.41
N THR A 294 32.26 -1.43 25.31
CA THR A 294 30.93 -0.97 24.89
C THR A 294 30.94 -0.68 23.39
N PHE A 295 29.93 -1.16 22.65
CA PHE A 295 29.80 -0.91 21.21
C PHE A 295 28.49 -0.20 20.88
N LEU A 296 28.49 0.55 19.76
CA LEU A 296 27.31 1.25 19.22
C LEU A 296 26.89 0.71 17.84
N LYS A 297 27.77 -0.05 17.20
CA LYS A 297 27.58 -0.68 15.89
C LYS A 297 28.31 -2.01 15.86
N LEU A 298 27.79 -2.97 15.09
CA LEU A 298 28.50 -4.20 14.73
C LEU A 298 29.04 -4.05 13.32
N ASP A 299 30.33 -4.31 13.17
CA ASP A 299 30.99 -4.24 11.88
C ASP A 299 30.90 -5.59 11.15
N CYS A 300 30.37 -5.57 9.93
CA CYS A 300 30.33 -6.68 9.01
C CYS A 300 31.54 -6.57 8.07
N HIS A 301 32.57 -7.37 8.36
CA HIS A 301 33.74 -7.50 7.50
C HIS A 301 33.38 -8.32 6.26
N ILE A 302 33.86 -7.89 5.10
CA ILE A 302 33.49 -8.49 3.81
C ILE A 302 34.75 -8.98 3.10
N ASP A 303 34.95 -10.29 3.17
CA ASP A 303 36.02 -10.98 2.47
C ASP A 303 35.53 -11.73 1.23
N GLN A 304 36.47 -12.32 0.48
CA GLN A 304 36.18 -13.09 -0.73
C GLN A 304 35.34 -14.35 -0.48
N THR A 305 35.32 -14.85 0.75
CA THR A 305 34.58 -16.06 1.17
C THR A 305 33.19 -15.76 1.74
N ILE A 306 32.93 -14.53 2.18
CA ILE A 306 31.74 -14.15 2.95
C ILE A 306 30.57 -13.87 2.00
N ASN A 307 29.47 -14.62 2.13
CA ASN A 307 28.25 -14.43 1.31
C ASN A 307 27.06 -13.91 2.11
N HIS A 308 27.06 -14.12 3.43
CA HIS A 308 25.94 -13.82 4.30
C HIS A 308 26.39 -12.87 5.41
N LEU A 309 25.46 -12.02 5.88
CA LEU A 309 25.72 -11.08 6.97
C LEU A 309 26.23 -11.77 8.23
N ARG A 310 25.71 -12.97 8.55
CA ARG A 310 26.13 -13.76 9.71
C ARG A 310 27.64 -14.01 9.74
N ASP A 311 28.21 -14.42 8.60
CA ASP A 311 29.63 -14.75 8.49
C ASP A 311 30.48 -13.48 8.60
N GLY A 312 29.97 -12.36 8.08
CA GLY A 312 30.63 -11.06 8.17
C GLY A 312 30.64 -10.48 9.58
N ILE A 313 29.60 -10.72 10.38
CA ILE A 313 29.57 -10.33 11.80
C ILE A 313 30.53 -11.22 12.60
N LEU A 314 30.56 -12.53 12.36
CA LEU A 314 31.52 -13.43 13.01
C LEU A 314 32.96 -13.03 12.73
N ALA A 315 33.27 -12.68 11.48
CA ALA A 315 34.57 -12.15 11.12
C ALA A 315 34.88 -10.83 11.83
N GLY A 316 33.90 -9.93 12.00
CA GLY A 316 34.08 -8.68 12.73
C GLY A 316 34.12 -8.79 14.25
N LEU A 317 33.84 -9.97 14.80
CA LEU A 317 34.05 -10.29 16.21
C LEU A 317 35.39 -11.00 16.45
N GLN A 318 36.20 -11.18 15.41
CA GLN A 318 37.51 -11.83 15.49
C GLN A 318 38.59 -10.92 14.88
N ASP A 319 39.38 -10.29 15.75
CA ASP A 319 40.47 -9.41 15.32
C ASP A 319 41.82 -10.06 15.59
N LYS A 320 42.78 -9.86 14.68
CA LYS A 320 44.18 -10.23 14.89
C LYS A 320 44.98 -8.99 15.29
N ILE A 321 45.58 -9.02 16.47
CA ILE A 321 46.31 -7.90 17.06
C ILE A 321 47.75 -8.33 17.34
N GLU A 322 48.72 -7.52 16.92
CA GLU A 322 50.12 -7.71 17.27
C GLU A 322 50.37 -7.05 18.64
N LYS A 323 50.78 -7.84 19.63
CA LYS A 323 51.09 -7.37 20.99
C LYS A 323 52.38 -8.03 21.46
N HIS A 324 53.10 -7.35 22.34
CA HIS A 324 54.27 -7.89 23.01
C HIS A 324 53.88 -8.99 24.00
N SER A 325 54.34 -10.23 23.78
CA SER A 325 54.05 -11.34 24.70
C SER A 325 54.99 -11.31 25.90
N PRO A 326 54.48 -11.30 27.14
CA PRO A 326 55.30 -11.31 28.34
C PRO A 326 56.04 -12.64 28.55
N THR A 327 55.59 -13.73 27.92
CA THR A 327 56.21 -15.06 28.05
C THR A 327 57.28 -15.32 26.99
N LEU A 328 57.12 -14.77 25.78
CA LEU A 328 58.06 -14.94 24.68
C LEU A 328 59.09 -13.79 24.56
N ASP A 329 58.90 -12.67 25.28
CA ASP A 329 59.71 -11.44 25.23
C ASP A 329 59.89 -10.89 23.80
N ARG A 330 58.89 -11.12 22.95
CA ARG A 330 58.82 -10.63 21.57
C ARG A 330 57.37 -10.36 21.16
N ASP A 331 57.21 -9.59 20.09
CA ASP A 331 55.89 -9.34 19.52
C ASP A 331 55.33 -10.61 18.89
N ALA A 332 54.11 -10.95 19.28
CA ALA A 332 53.38 -12.12 18.86
C ALA A 332 51.98 -11.74 18.40
N MET A 333 51.38 -12.60 17.59
CA MET A 333 50.02 -12.42 17.10
C MET A 333 49.02 -12.97 18.12
N TYR A 334 48.05 -12.13 18.49
CA TYR A 334 46.92 -12.49 19.33
C TYR A 334 45.63 -12.49 18.52
N THR A 335 44.78 -13.49 18.74
CA THR A 335 43.41 -13.50 18.24
C THR A 335 42.47 -13.03 19.35
N LYS A 336 41.91 -11.82 19.19
CA LYS A 336 40.85 -11.26 20.03
C LYS A 336 39.51 -11.80 19.55
N ARG A 337 38.82 -12.59 20.39
CA ARG A 337 37.47 -13.09 20.13
C ARG A 337 36.47 -12.37 21.01
N SER A 338 35.55 -11.62 20.41
CA SER A 338 34.51 -10.89 21.11
C SER A 338 33.16 -11.62 21.05
N ARG A 339 32.41 -11.61 22.14
CA ARG A 339 31.03 -12.10 22.25
C ARG A 339 30.15 -11.05 22.92
N ILE A 340 28.89 -10.99 22.55
CA ILE A 340 27.96 -9.97 23.06
C ILE A 340 27.41 -10.37 24.42
N SER A 341 27.60 -9.54 25.45
CA SER A 341 27.06 -9.73 26.79
C SER A 341 25.83 -8.86 27.09
N ARG A 342 25.64 -7.75 26.36
CA ARG A 342 24.40 -6.95 26.40
C ARG A 342 23.95 -6.54 25.01
N LEU A 343 22.67 -6.74 24.71
CA LEU A 343 22.04 -6.39 23.45
C LEU A 343 21.23 -5.08 23.54
N PRO A 344 21.47 -4.08 22.68
CA PRO A 344 20.64 -2.87 22.62
C PRO A 344 19.25 -3.13 22.04
N LYS A 345 18.27 -2.27 22.29
CA LYS A 345 16.97 -2.34 21.59
C LYS A 345 17.11 -2.15 20.08
N TYR A 346 18.00 -1.24 19.67
CA TYR A 346 18.29 -0.95 18.27
C TYR A 346 19.73 -1.29 17.95
N LEU A 347 19.92 -2.25 17.04
CA LEU A 347 21.23 -2.72 16.62
C LEU A 347 21.60 -2.10 15.27
N THR A 348 22.70 -1.37 15.23
CA THR A 348 23.27 -0.84 13.99
C THR A 348 24.29 -1.83 13.45
N VAL A 349 24.16 -2.22 12.19
CA VAL A 349 25.13 -3.08 11.50
C VAL A 349 25.75 -2.31 10.35
N HIS A 350 27.07 -2.18 10.35
CA HIS A 350 27.82 -1.48 9.32
C HIS A 350 28.51 -2.46 8.40
N PHE A 351 28.19 -2.42 7.11
CA PHE A 351 28.89 -3.20 6.09
C PHE A 351 30.16 -2.45 5.70
N MET A 352 31.32 -2.95 6.13
CA MET A 352 32.65 -2.36 5.89
C MET A 352 33.08 -2.47 4.42
N ARG A 353 32.30 -1.91 3.51
CA ARG A 353 32.51 -1.97 2.06
C ARG A 353 33.61 -1.04 1.62
N PHE A 354 33.85 0.06 2.34
CA PHE A 354 34.89 0.99 1.98
C PHE A 354 36.15 0.73 2.80
N PHE A 355 37.25 0.48 2.11
CA PHE A 355 38.54 0.27 2.74
C PHE A 355 39.65 1.03 2.00
N TRP A 356 40.70 1.36 2.72
CA TRP A 356 41.86 2.04 2.17
C TRP A 356 42.82 1.03 1.56
N LYS A 357 42.96 1.02 0.23
CA LYS A 357 43.94 0.16 -0.42
C LYS A 357 45.30 0.87 -0.47
N ARG A 358 46.25 0.41 0.35
CA ARG A 358 47.60 1.01 0.49
C ARG A 358 48.34 1.11 -0.85
N ASP A 359 48.22 0.11 -1.72
CA ASP A 359 48.90 0.07 -3.03
C ASP A 359 48.47 1.21 -3.97
N ILE A 360 47.19 1.57 -3.93
CA ILE A 360 46.59 2.60 -4.81
C ILE A 360 46.53 3.96 -4.07
N GLN A 361 46.72 3.96 -2.75
CA GLN A 361 46.49 5.11 -1.86
C GLN A 361 45.11 5.75 -2.09
N LYS A 362 44.08 4.91 -2.25
CA LYS A 362 42.70 5.33 -2.47
C LYS A 362 41.71 4.47 -1.69
N LYS A 363 40.62 5.10 -1.26
CA LYS A 363 39.45 4.43 -0.69
C LYS A 363 38.70 3.73 -1.82
N VAL A 364 38.55 2.41 -1.72
CA VAL A 364 37.89 1.57 -2.73
C VAL A 364 36.68 0.86 -2.12
N LYS A 365 35.69 0.52 -2.95
CA LYS A 365 34.44 -0.12 -2.53
C LYS A 365 34.43 -1.60 -2.90
N ILE A 366 34.08 -2.46 -1.93
CA ILE A 366 33.83 -3.88 -2.13
C ILE A 366 32.44 -4.06 -2.75
N MET A 367 32.43 -4.49 -4.02
CA MET A 367 31.20 -4.69 -4.80
C MET A 367 30.58 -6.09 -4.60
N ARG A 368 31.09 -6.91 -3.68
CA ARG A 368 30.61 -8.28 -3.43
C ARG A 368 29.18 -8.32 -2.89
N LYS A 369 28.38 -9.30 -3.33
CA LYS A 369 27.05 -9.59 -2.79
C LYS A 369 27.18 -10.19 -1.40
N VAL A 370 26.53 -9.57 -0.42
CA VAL A 370 26.38 -10.08 0.94
C VAL A 370 24.91 -10.00 1.29
N THR A 371 24.25 -11.15 1.44
CA THR A 371 22.82 -11.17 1.77
C THR A 371 22.60 -10.93 3.24
N PHE A 372 21.56 -10.16 3.58
CA PHE A 372 21.12 -9.93 4.95
C PHE A 372 19.67 -10.40 5.09
N PRO A 373 19.32 -11.08 6.20
CA PRO A 373 17.96 -11.52 6.43
C PRO A 373 17.06 -10.35 6.89
N ALA A 374 15.75 -10.47 6.67
CA ALA A 374 14.76 -9.52 7.22
C ALA A 374 14.69 -9.59 8.75
N GLU A 375 14.98 -10.77 9.31
CA GLU A 375 15.13 -11.00 10.74
C GLU A 375 16.52 -11.57 11.05
N LEU A 376 17.27 -10.87 11.89
CA LEU A 376 18.61 -11.27 12.32
C LEU A 376 18.52 -11.93 13.69
N ASP A 377 18.90 -13.21 13.76
CA ASP A 377 19.15 -13.92 15.01
C ASP A 377 20.60 -13.66 15.43
N VAL A 378 20.78 -12.98 16.58
CA VAL A 378 22.11 -12.66 17.11
C VAL A 378 22.54 -13.59 18.24
N VAL A 379 21.72 -14.59 18.60
CA VAL A 379 22.01 -15.50 19.72
C VAL A 379 23.31 -16.27 19.49
N GLU A 380 23.69 -16.51 18.24
CA GLU A 380 24.98 -17.11 17.85
C GLU A 380 26.20 -16.25 18.24
N PHE A 381 26.03 -14.93 18.35
CA PHE A 381 27.10 -13.98 18.66
C PHE A 381 27.19 -13.64 20.16
N CYS A 382 26.26 -14.14 20.98
CA CYS A 382 26.16 -13.83 22.39
C CYS A 382 27.07 -14.71 23.26
N THR A 383 27.34 -14.28 24.49
CA THR A 383 27.97 -15.12 25.52
C THR A 383 27.07 -16.28 25.90
N ASP A 384 27.63 -17.37 26.45
CA ASP A 384 26.86 -18.56 26.81
C ASP A 384 25.84 -18.25 27.94
N GLU A 385 26.18 -17.33 28.85
CA GLU A 385 25.23 -16.81 29.86
C GLU A 385 24.04 -16.12 29.17
N LEU A 386 24.27 -15.13 28.31
CA LEU A 386 23.19 -14.39 27.65
C LEU A 386 22.38 -15.30 26.72
N LYS A 387 23.04 -16.23 26.03
CA LYS A 387 22.39 -17.23 25.19
C LYS A 387 21.41 -18.09 25.98
N SER A 388 21.78 -18.54 27.18
CA SER A 388 20.89 -19.32 28.05
C SER A 388 19.61 -18.56 28.42
N GLN A 389 19.70 -17.23 28.59
CA GLN A 389 18.60 -16.34 28.94
C GLN A 389 17.68 -16.04 27.75
N LEU A 390 18.24 -15.94 26.54
CA LEU A 390 17.49 -15.56 25.33
C LEU A 390 16.76 -16.73 24.66
N ILE A 391 17.30 -17.96 24.75
CA ILE A 391 16.74 -19.13 24.05
C ILE A 391 15.26 -19.39 24.42
N PRO A 392 14.84 -19.42 25.70
CA PRO A 392 13.44 -19.67 26.06
C PRO A 392 12.48 -18.65 25.46
N VAL A 393 12.84 -17.37 25.53
CA VAL A 393 12.04 -16.25 25.01
C VAL A 393 11.98 -16.30 23.48
N ARG A 394 13.11 -16.55 22.82
CA ARG A 394 13.22 -16.65 21.36
C ARG A 394 12.35 -17.78 20.81
N ASP A 395 12.46 -18.96 21.39
CA ASP A 395 11.76 -20.16 20.89
C ASP A 395 10.25 -19.99 21.07
N LYS A 396 9.81 -19.40 22.20
CA LYS A 396 8.41 -19.05 22.41
C LYS A 396 7.89 -18.02 21.40
N ILE A 397 8.68 -16.99 21.05
CA ILE A 397 8.29 -16.02 20.01
C ILE A 397 8.11 -16.71 18.65
N ARG A 398 8.97 -17.68 18.31
CA ARG A 398 8.85 -18.46 17.07
C ARG A 398 7.59 -19.32 17.08
N GLU A 399 7.24 -19.94 18.20
CA GLU A 399 5.99 -20.67 18.38
C GLU A 399 4.77 -19.77 18.21
N ILE A 400 4.72 -18.62 18.90
CA ILE A 400 3.61 -17.66 18.79
C ILE A 400 3.39 -17.22 17.35
N ARG A 401 4.47 -16.91 16.62
CA ARG A 401 4.38 -16.52 15.20
C ARG A 401 3.90 -17.67 14.30
N LYS A 402 4.32 -18.91 14.60
CA LYS A 402 3.84 -20.08 13.88
C LYS A 402 2.34 -20.29 14.13
N ASP A 403 1.90 -20.14 15.37
CA ASP A 403 0.49 -20.24 15.75
C ASP A 403 -0.34 -19.13 15.08
N GLU A 404 0.13 -17.88 15.06
CA GLU A 404 -0.52 -16.79 14.33
C GLU A 404 -0.68 -17.10 12.83
N HIS A 405 0.36 -17.65 12.20
CA HIS A 405 0.32 -18.03 10.79
C HIS A 405 -0.61 -19.25 10.54
N ASP A 406 -0.65 -20.21 11.46
CA ASP A 406 -1.55 -21.37 11.40
C ASP A 406 -3.00 -20.96 11.59
N MET A 407 -3.26 -20.04 12.51
CA MET A 407 -4.56 -19.39 12.67
C MET A 407 -4.98 -18.70 11.37
N GLU A 408 -4.11 -17.90 10.74
CA GLU A 408 -4.46 -17.20 9.49
C GLU A 408 -4.72 -18.17 8.33
N ARG A 409 -3.96 -19.26 8.24
CA ARG A 409 -4.23 -20.36 7.29
C ARG A 409 -5.57 -21.04 7.57
N ALA A 410 -5.90 -21.29 8.83
CA ALA A 410 -7.20 -21.85 9.22
C ALA A 410 -8.35 -20.92 8.84
N ARG A 411 -8.21 -19.59 9.02
CA ARG A 411 -9.19 -18.59 8.57
C ARG A 411 -9.39 -18.64 7.05
N LYS A 412 -8.31 -18.68 6.27
CA LYS A 412 -8.40 -18.79 4.81
C LYS A 412 -9.11 -20.09 4.40
N ARG A 413 -8.81 -21.21 5.05
CA ARG A 413 -9.49 -22.51 4.83
C ARG A 413 -10.97 -22.45 5.20
N GLN A 414 -11.34 -21.88 6.34
CA GLN A 414 -12.74 -21.72 6.77
C GLN A 414 -13.53 -20.82 5.80
N LYS A 415 -12.95 -19.71 5.33
CA LYS A 415 -13.59 -18.84 4.33
C LYS A 415 -13.82 -19.57 3.01
N ILE A 416 -12.86 -20.38 2.57
CA ILE A 416 -13.00 -21.19 1.35
C ILE A 416 -14.05 -22.28 1.55
N ALA A 417 -14.01 -23.02 2.67
CA ALA A 417 -14.96 -24.08 2.98
C ALA A 417 -16.40 -23.56 3.13
N HIS A 418 -16.59 -22.43 3.82
CA HIS A 418 -17.90 -21.78 3.92
C HIS A 418 -18.42 -21.36 2.55
N LYS A 419 -17.56 -20.76 1.71
CA LYS A 419 -17.94 -20.40 0.35
C LYS A 419 -18.35 -21.63 -0.47
N GLN A 420 -17.59 -22.73 -0.37
CA GLN A 420 -17.93 -23.99 -1.05
C GLN A 420 -19.24 -24.61 -0.53
N GLU A 421 -19.51 -24.52 0.77
CA GLU A 421 -20.76 -25.00 1.36
C GLU A 421 -21.95 -24.10 0.97
N GLU A 422 -21.75 -22.79 0.89
CA GLU A 422 -22.75 -21.85 0.36
C GLU A 422 -23.03 -22.13 -1.12
N ASP A 423 -22.00 -22.37 -1.92
CA ASP A 423 -22.12 -22.74 -3.33
C ASP A 423 -22.86 -24.10 -3.47
N ARG A 424 -22.52 -25.11 -2.65
CA ARG A 424 -23.23 -26.41 -2.60
C ARG A 424 -24.68 -26.29 -2.17
N LYS A 425 -24.99 -25.47 -1.15
CA LYS A 425 -26.36 -25.23 -0.69
C LYS A 425 -27.17 -24.48 -1.73
N ALA A 426 -26.56 -23.53 -2.45
CA ALA A 426 -27.18 -22.86 -3.57
C ALA A 426 -27.53 -23.86 -4.68
N ASP A 427 -26.62 -24.77 -5.02
CA ASP A 427 -26.87 -25.84 -6.00
C ASP A 427 -27.96 -26.82 -5.52
N ALA A 428 -27.92 -27.23 -4.25
CA ALA A 428 -28.93 -28.13 -3.67
C ALA A 428 -30.33 -27.49 -3.64
N LEU A 429 -30.44 -26.21 -3.28
CA LEU A 429 -31.70 -25.44 -3.32
C LEU A 429 -32.24 -25.28 -4.75
N MET A 430 -31.38 -25.24 -5.76
CA MET A 430 -31.81 -25.28 -7.17
C MET A 430 -32.32 -26.68 -7.59
N SER A 431 -31.97 -27.75 -6.86
CA SER A 431 -32.36 -29.14 -7.15
C SER A 431 -33.51 -29.69 -6.27
N GLU A 432 -33.81 -29.08 -5.12
CA GLU A 432 -34.93 -29.45 -4.24
C GLU A 432 -36.34 -29.45 -4.89
N PRO A 433 -36.65 -28.67 -5.94
CA PRO A 433 -37.94 -28.80 -6.62
C PRO A 433 -38.13 -30.14 -7.34
N ILE A 434 -37.08 -30.94 -7.53
CA ILE A 434 -37.15 -32.20 -8.31
C ILE A 434 -37.18 -33.44 -7.39
N GLN A 435 -36.54 -33.43 -6.22
CA GLN A 435 -36.39 -34.66 -5.41
C GLN A 435 -37.48 -34.89 -4.34
N LYS A 436 -38.30 -33.88 -4.01
CA LYS A 436 -39.52 -34.10 -3.18
C LYS A 436 -40.62 -34.92 -3.88
N LYS A 437 -40.42 -35.31 -5.14
CA LYS A 437 -41.28 -36.24 -5.87
C LYS A 437 -40.69 -37.65 -6.04
N GLN A 438 -39.44 -37.91 -5.63
CA GLN A 438 -38.80 -39.19 -5.93
C GLN A 438 -38.18 -39.93 -4.74
N MET A 439 -38.22 -39.41 -3.51
CA MET A 439 -37.68 -40.11 -2.33
C MET A 439 -38.72 -40.65 -1.34
N THR A 440 -39.97 -40.87 -1.76
CA THR A 440 -40.96 -41.63 -0.95
C THR A 440 -41.00 -43.13 -1.24
N GLU A 441 -40.18 -43.68 -2.14
CA GLU A 441 -40.28 -45.13 -2.49
C GLU A 441 -38.98 -45.95 -2.44
N SER A 442 -37.87 -45.44 -1.88
CA SER A 442 -36.69 -46.28 -1.65
C SER A 442 -36.17 -46.13 -0.23
N ARG A 443 -36.83 -46.82 0.70
CA ARG A 443 -36.30 -47.17 2.01
C ARG A 443 -35.50 -48.47 1.86
N ALA A 444 -34.33 -48.50 2.51
CA ALA A 444 -33.41 -49.63 2.69
C ALA A 444 -32.43 -49.90 1.54
N GLU A 445 -31.20 -49.40 1.68
CA GLU A 445 -29.98 -50.24 1.79
C GLU A 445 -28.70 -49.38 1.86
N ALA A 446 -27.71 -49.93 2.56
CA ALA A 446 -26.28 -49.60 2.59
C ALA A 446 -25.79 -48.44 3.48
N GLU A 447 -25.22 -48.91 4.59
CA GLU A 447 -24.38 -48.24 5.56
C GLU A 447 -22.96 -47.91 5.02
N ALA A 448 -22.28 -47.05 5.79
CA ALA A 448 -20.83 -46.97 6.00
C ALA A 448 -19.91 -46.40 4.89
N SER A 449 -19.63 -45.09 5.01
CA SER A 449 -18.28 -44.56 4.82
C SER A 449 -18.01 -43.43 5.82
N THR A 450 -17.14 -43.70 6.79
CA THR A 450 -16.72 -42.79 7.85
C THR A 450 -15.77 -41.72 7.30
N ASP A 451 -16.29 -40.57 6.92
CA ASP A 451 -15.50 -39.34 6.78
C ASP A 451 -15.96 -38.37 7.87
N VAL A 452 -15.04 -38.05 8.78
CA VAL A 452 -15.25 -37.16 9.93
C VAL A 452 -15.68 -35.77 9.39
N PRO A 453 -16.96 -35.36 9.53
CA PRO A 453 -17.36 -34.03 9.14
C PRO A 453 -16.75 -33.06 10.15
N MET A 454 -16.03 -32.06 9.66
CA MET A 454 -15.53 -30.97 10.51
C MET A 454 -16.75 -30.11 10.92
N GLU A 455 -17.48 -30.56 11.93
CA GLU A 455 -18.52 -29.79 12.63
C GLU A 455 -17.87 -28.66 13.42
N GLY A 456 -17.37 -27.66 12.70
CA GLY A 456 -17.05 -26.35 13.26
C GLY A 456 -18.08 -25.36 12.76
N THR A 457 -18.92 -24.83 13.66
CA THR A 457 -19.75 -23.65 13.39
C THR A 457 -18.89 -22.56 12.74
N PHE A 458 -19.36 -21.98 11.63
CA PHE A 458 -18.66 -20.87 10.98
C PHE A 458 -18.62 -19.70 11.97
N LYS A 459 -17.45 -19.48 12.57
CA LYS A 459 -17.20 -18.35 13.44
C LYS A 459 -17.22 -17.08 12.61
N THR A 460 -17.93 -16.08 13.09
CA THR A 460 -17.93 -14.75 12.46
C THR A 460 -16.52 -14.16 12.46
N ASP A 461 -16.22 -13.25 11.52
CA ASP A 461 -14.90 -12.58 11.48
C ASP A 461 -14.55 -11.92 12.84
N ALA A 462 -15.56 -11.45 13.60
CA ALA A 462 -15.42 -10.87 14.93
C ALA A 462 -15.06 -11.87 16.04
N GLU A 463 -15.68 -13.06 16.07
CA GLU A 463 -15.38 -14.10 17.07
C GLU A 463 -13.94 -14.59 16.92
N TYR A 464 -13.51 -14.84 15.69
CA TYR A 464 -12.13 -15.23 15.38
C TYR A 464 -11.12 -14.15 15.79
N GLU A 465 -11.44 -12.87 15.56
CA GLU A 465 -10.57 -11.76 15.94
C GLU A 465 -10.50 -11.57 17.46
N SER A 466 -11.59 -11.82 18.18
CA SER A 466 -11.60 -11.84 19.65
C SER A 466 -10.76 -12.99 20.22
N GLU A 467 -10.83 -14.18 19.62
CA GLU A 467 -10.00 -15.35 19.98
C GLU A 467 -8.52 -15.08 19.70
N ARG A 468 -8.19 -14.49 18.54
CA ARG A 468 -6.81 -14.09 18.22
C ARG A 468 -6.29 -13.05 19.20
N ALA A 469 -7.06 -12.01 19.52
CA ALA A 469 -6.64 -10.98 20.46
C ALA A 469 -6.41 -11.56 21.87
N ALA A 470 -7.29 -12.48 22.31
CA ALA A 470 -7.13 -13.19 23.58
C ALA A 470 -5.89 -14.11 23.58
N ALA A 471 -5.66 -14.85 22.49
CA ALA A 471 -4.48 -15.69 22.32
C ALA A 471 -3.19 -14.86 22.32
N VAL A 472 -3.16 -13.73 21.62
CA VAL A 472 -2.01 -12.79 21.62
C VAL A 472 -1.77 -12.21 23.01
N LEU A 473 -2.83 -11.89 23.77
CA LEU A 473 -2.69 -11.38 25.13
C LEU A 473 -2.16 -12.47 26.08
N ALA A 474 -2.67 -13.70 26.00
CA ALA A 474 -2.18 -14.85 26.76
C ALA A 474 -0.70 -15.14 26.43
N ALA A 475 -0.37 -15.20 25.14
CA ALA A 475 0.99 -15.37 24.65
C ALA A 475 1.95 -14.29 25.14
N LYS A 476 1.51 -13.02 25.18
CA LYS A 476 2.31 -11.93 25.76
C LYS A 476 2.57 -12.14 27.26
N LYS A 477 1.58 -12.59 28.03
CA LYS A 477 1.74 -12.87 29.46
C LYS A 477 2.76 -13.99 29.69
N GLU A 478 2.62 -15.11 28.97
CA GLU A 478 3.58 -16.21 29.01
C GLU A 478 4.99 -15.76 28.62
N LEU A 479 5.10 -14.90 27.60
CA LEU A 479 6.40 -14.35 27.19
C LEU A 479 7.02 -13.47 28.28
N PHE A 480 6.22 -12.66 28.98
CA PHE A 480 6.71 -11.85 30.09
C PHE A 480 7.18 -12.69 31.28
N GLU A 481 6.57 -13.86 31.52
CA GLU A 481 6.97 -14.79 32.58
C GLU A 481 8.28 -15.53 32.27
N LEU A 482 8.58 -15.77 30.98
CA LEU A 482 9.82 -16.42 30.54
C LEU A 482 11.03 -15.50 30.51
N ILE A 483 10.84 -14.18 30.56
CA ILE A 483 11.95 -13.22 30.52
C ILE A 483 12.66 -13.23 31.87
N ASP A 484 13.98 -13.46 31.85
CA ASP A 484 14.80 -13.40 33.06
C ASP A 484 14.68 -12.04 33.78
N PRO A 485 14.56 -12.02 35.12
CA PRO A 485 14.43 -10.78 35.89
C PRO A 485 15.55 -9.77 35.64
N LYS A 486 16.78 -10.26 35.39
CA LYS A 486 17.94 -9.41 35.05
C LYS A 486 17.74 -8.67 33.73
N LEU A 487 17.23 -9.35 32.69
CA LEU A 487 16.91 -8.74 31.40
C LEU A 487 15.61 -7.91 31.45
N ALA A 488 14.66 -8.31 32.29
CA ALA A 488 13.41 -7.58 32.47
C ALA A 488 13.64 -6.16 33.04
N ALA A 489 14.59 -6.02 33.97
CA ALA A 489 14.96 -4.75 34.59
C ALA A 489 15.57 -3.73 33.61
N ASP A 490 16.19 -4.19 32.53
CA ASP A 490 16.76 -3.33 31.49
C ASP A 490 15.75 -3.11 30.36
N ASP A 491 14.91 -2.08 30.49
CA ASP A 491 13.95 -1.65 29.46
C ASP A 491 14.62 -1.29 28.11
N GLY A 492 15.91 -0.94 28.12
CA GLY A 492 16.68 -0.59 26.93
C GLY A 492 17.26 -1.78 26.18
N ALA A 493 17.22 -2.99 26.75
CA ALA A 493 17.82 -4.19 26.17
C ALA A 493 16.85 -5.00 25.31
N ASN A 494 17.38 -5.69 24.30
CA ASN A 494 16.60 -6.69 23.56
C ASN A 494 16.50 -7.99 24.36
N LYS A 495 15.27 -8.40 24.67
CA LYS A 495 14.95 -9.55 25.53
C LYS A 495 14.84 -10.89 24.78
N SER A 496 14.87 -10.87 23.44
CA SER A 496 14.63 -12.05 22.59
C SER A 496 15.83 -12.49 21.75
N GLY A 497 16.80 -11.59 21.50
CA GLY A 497 17.88 -11.83 20.55
C GLY A 497 17.45 -11.85 19.08
N LEU A 498 16.18 -11.57 18.77
CA LEU A 498 15.69 -11.40 17.41
C LEU A 498 15.61 -9.92 17.09
N TYR A 499 16.21 -9.53 15.96
CA TYR A 499 16.09 -8.18 15.42
C TYR A 499 15.37 -8.20 14.09
N GLU A 500 14.48 -7.23 13.92
CA GLU A 500 13.73 -7.02 12.69
C GLU A 500 14.34 -5.83 11.94
N LEU A 501 14.58 -6.01 10.64
CA LEU A 501 15.15 -4.96 9.80
C LEU A 501 14.18 -3.78 9.68
N ARG A 502 14.63 -2.59 10.09
CA ARG A 502 13.84 -1.35 10.09
C ARG A 502 14.28 -0.33 9.04
N GLY A 503 15.57 -0.28 8.75
CA GLY A 503 16.16 0.70 7.83
C GLY A 503 17.41 0.16 7.14
N VAL A 504 17.62 0.54 5.87
CA VAL A 504 18.80 0.18 5.08
C VAL A 504 19.30 1.41 4.33
N ILE A 505 20.53 1.83 4.63
CA ILE A 505 21.22 2.85 3.84
C ILE A 505 21.97 2.17 2.70
N THR A 506 21.75 2.65 1.48
CA THR A 506 22.37 2.11 0.26
C THR A 506 23.19 3.19 -0.43
N HIS A 507 24.34 2.79 -0.95
CA HIS A 507 25.22 3.66 -1.73
C HIS A 507 25.35 3.15 -3.16
N GLN A 508 24.97 3.97 -4.13
CA GLN A 508 25.11 3.71 -5.56
C GLN A 508 26.32 4.46 -6.11
N GLY A 509 27.38 3.75 -6.46
CA GLY A 509 28.59 4.37 -7.00
C GLY A 509 29.81 3.45 -6.84
N PRO A 510 30.83 3.61 -7.71
CA PRO A 510 32.04 2.79 -7.67
C PRO A 510 33.07 3.28 -6.64
N SER A 511 33.07 4.59 -6.32
CA SER A 511 34.02 5.22 -5.40
C SER A 511 33.36 5.56 -4.07
N ALA A 512 34.16 5.81 -3.03
CA ALA A 512 33.66 6.40 -1.79
C ALA A 512 33.38 7.91 -1.95
N ASP A 513 34.18 8.60 -2.77
CA ASP A 513 34.09 10.06 -2.94
C ASP A 513 32.98 10.48 -3.93
N SER A 514 32.37 9.51 -4.61
CA SER A 514 31.35 9.76 -5.64
C SER A 514 30.32 8.64 -5.71
N GLY A 515 29.08 9.00 -5.47
CA GLY A 515 27.90 8.20 -5.71
C GLY A 515 26.65 8.87 -5.18
N HIS A 516 25.64 8.05 -4.94
CA HIS A 516 24.31 8.50 -4.51
C HIS A 516 23.80 7.61 -3.39
N TYR A 517 23.54 8.22 -2.23
CA TYR A 517 22.99 7.52 -1.08
C TYR A 517 21.46 7.61 -1.09
N THR A 518 20.80 6.48 -0.83
CA THR A 518 19.35 6.43 -0.62
C THR A 518 19.05 5.51 0.55
N THR A 519 17.98 5.78 1.30
CA THR A 519 17.59 4.91 2.43
C THR A 519 16.24 4.26 2.18
N PHE A 520 16.10 3.03 2.65
CA PHE A 520 14.86 2.28 2.67
C PHE A 520 14.44 2.10 4.12
N VAL A 521 13.20 2.45 4.44
CA VAL A 521 12.65 2.40 5.79
C VAL A 521 11.36 1.60 5.79
N ARG A 522 11.19 0.67 6.72
CA ARG A 522 9.95 -0.10 6.84
C ARG A 522 8.81 0.80 7.31
N LYS A 523 7.63 0.68 6.69
CA LYS A 523 6.45 1.42 7.13
C LYS A 523 6.07 1.04 8.56
N GLN A 524 5.64 2.02 9.35
CA GLN A 524 5.01 1.75 10.63
C GLN A 524 3.63 1.11 10.39
N ALA A 525 3.25 0.18 11.27
CA ALA A 525 1.97 -0.52 11.18
C ALA A 525 0.80 0.48 11.21
N ARG A 526 -0.16 0.33 10.30
CA ARG A 526 -1.38 1.12 10.23
C ARG A 526 -2.22 0.88 11.48
N ILE A 527 -2.79 1.95 12.03
CA ILE A 527 -3.74 1.84 13.13
C ILE A 527 -5.13 1.80 12.48
N VAL A 528 -5.69 0.60 12.30
CA VAL A 528 -7.06 0.45 11.81
C VAL A 528 -8.02 0.70 12.97
N ASP A 529 -8.92 1.66 12.84
CA ASP A 529 -10.03 1.82 13.79
C ASP A 529 -10.93 0.58 13.70
N ASP A 530 -10.96 -0.19 14.79
CA ASP A 530 -11.67 -1.46 14.89
C ASP A 530 -12.53 -1.44 16.15
N PRO A 531 -13.86 -1.27 16.03
CA PRO A 531 -14.78 -1.15 17.17
C PRO A 531 -14.77 -2.33 18.16
N HIS A 532 -14.10 -3.44 17.81
CA HIS A 532 -14.13 -4.69 18.56
C HIS A 532 -12.85 -5.00 19.38
N VAL A 533 -11.81 -4.17 19.28
CA VAL A 533 -10.61 -4.28 20.13
C VAL A 533 -10.82 -3.48 21.43
N PRO A 534 -10.32 -3.89 22.62
CA PRO A 534 -10.49 -3.14 23.89
C PRO A 534 -9.98 -1.69 23.90
N ARG A 535 -9.36 -1.20 22.82
CA ARG A 535 -9.00 0.22 22.60
C ARG A 535 -9.51 0.81 21.29
N GLY A 536 -10.39 0.10 20.56
CA GLY A 536 -10.96 0.57 19.30
C GLY A 536 -9.98 0.66 18.12
N LYS A 537 -8.74 0.16 18.26
CA LYS A 537 -7.60 0.42 17.37
C LYS A 537 -6.72 -0.82 17.21
N ARG A 538 -6.66 -1.38 16.00
CA ARG A 538 -5.83 -2.52 15.58
C ARG A 538 -4.56 -2.05 14.89
N ARG A 539 -3.43 -2.72 15.07
CA ARG A 539 -2.19 -2.46 14.30
C ARG A 539 -2.04 -3.52 13.21
N GLU A 540 -2.08 -3.12 11.94
CA GLU A 540 -1.85 -4.00 10.79
C GLU A 540 -0.62 -3.51 10.02
N ASP A 541 0.39 -4.38 9.86
CA ASP A 541 1.59 -4.06 9.09
C ASP A 541 1.40 -4.55 7.65
N ASP A 542 1.48 -3.64 6.67
CA ASP A 542 1.40 -4.00 5.25
C ASP A 542 2.68 -4.71 4.76
N GLY A 543 3.76 -4.73 5.54
CA GLY A 543 5.07 -5.27 5.14
C GLY A 543 5.79 -4.43 4.07
N LYS A 544 5.28 -3.23 3.77
CA LYS A 544 5.81 -2.34 2.75
C LYS A 544 6.86 -1.38 3.30
N TRP A 545 7.63 -0.78 2.39
CA TRP A 545 8.76 0.09 2.71
C TRP A 545 8.64 1.45 1.99
N TRP A 546 9.19 2.48 2.62
CA TRP A 546 9.45 3.78 2.03
C TRP A 546 10.88 3.82 1.49
N TRP A 547 11.04 4.17 0.23
CA TRP A 547 12.32 4.48 -0.39
C TRP A 547 12.50 5.99 -0.47
N PHE A 548 13.46 6.51 0.28
CA PHE A 548 13.82 7.92 0.32
C PHE A 548 15.02 8.17 -0.61
N ASN A 549 14.73 8.82 -1.74
CA ASN A 549 15.71 9.35 -2.66
C ASN A 549 15.72 10.88 -2.54
N ASP A 550 16.45 11.38 -1.53
CA ASP A 550 16.44 12.79 -1.15
C ASP A 550 15.01 13.31 -0.91
N ASP A 551 14.51 14.21 -1.77
CA ASP A 551 13.18 14.81 -1.69
C ASP A 551 12.07 13.92 -2.25
N LYS A 552 12.43 12.94 -3.09
CA LYS A 552 11.50 12.00 -3.72
C LYS A 552 11.34 10.77 -2.85
N VAL A 553 10.13 10.57 -2.36
CA VAL A 553 9.77 9.39 -1.56
C VAL A 553 8.84 8.50 -2.37
N SER A 554 9.11 7.21 -2.39
CA SER A 554 8.31 6.21 -3.11
C SER A 554 8.05 4.99 -2.24
N GLU A 555 6.94 4.32 -2.49
CA GLU A 555 6.59 3.08 -1.80
C GLU A 555 7.15 1.87 -2.57
N VAL A 556 7.76 0.93 -1.86
CA VAL A 556 8.33 -0.30 -2.43
C VAL A 556 7.94 -1.52 -1.60
N GLU A 557 7.89 -2.68 -2.25
CA GLU A 557 7.58 -3.97 -1.62
C GLU A 557 8.81 -4.59 -0.95
N ALA A 558 8.60 -5.50 0.00
CA ALA A 558 9.67 -6.17 0.74
C ALA A 558 10.67 -6.92 -0.18
N GLU A 559 10.20 -7.49 -1.28
CA GLU A 559 11.05 -8.17 -2.28
C GLU A 559 12.14 -7.25 -2.84
N LYS A 560 11.87 -5.94 -2.94
CA LYS A 560 12.87 -4.98 -3.42
C LYS A 560 14.04 -4.86 -2.45
N ILE A 561 13.82 -5.04 -1.14
CA ILE A 561 14.85 -4.94 -0.11
C ILE A 561 15.85 -6.11 -0.22
N GLU A 562 15.38 -7.31 -0.55
CA GLU A 562 16.24 -8.49 -0.74
C GLU A 562 17.25 -8.30 -1.89
N THR A 563 16.86 -7.52 -2.92
CA THR A 563 17.76 -7.16 -4.04
C THR A 563 18.90 -6.23 -3.63
N LEU A 564 18.84 -5.60 -2.45
CA LEU A 564 19.86 -4.65 -1.96
C LEU A 564 21.09 -5.32 -1.34
N SER A 565 21.21 -6.64 -1.43
CA SER A 565 22.36 -7.43 -0.95
C SER A 565 23.72 -7.06 -1.60
N GLY A 566 23.77 -6.14 -2.56
CA GLY A 566 24.98 -5.79 -3.30
C GLY A 566 25.34 -6.84 -4.37
N GLY A 567 26.44 -6.64 -5.11
CA GLY A 567 26.88 -7.56 -6.16
C GLY A 567 26.38 -7.28 -7.58
N GLU A 568 25.39 -6.40 -7.76
CA GLU A 568 25.00 -6.01 -9.11
C GLU A 568 26.07 -5.11 -9.71
N MET A 569 26.82 -5.68 -10.67
CA MET A 569 27.61 -4.90 -11.60
C MET A 569 26.68 -3.89 -12.25
N PHE A 570 27.05 -2.60 -12.19
CA PHE A 570 26.35 -1.49 -12.83
C PHE A 570 25.93 -1.90 -14.25
N ARG A 571 24.70 -2.38 -14.41
CA ARG A 571 24.00 -2.22 -15.67
C ARG A 571 23.55 -0.79 -15.58
N THR A 572 24.33 0.13 -16.17
CA THR A 572 23.73 1.36 -16.70
C THR A 572 22.38 0.94 -17.27
N PRO A 573 21.24 1.55 -16.86
CA PRO A 573 19.95 1.18 -17.43
C PRO A 573 20.21 1.10 -18.90
N ARG A 574 20.08 -0.11 -19.47
CA ARG A 574 20.17 -0.26 -20.91
C ARG A 574 19.09 0.70 -21.34
N LEU A 575 19.49 1.87 -21.84
CA LEU A 575 18.70 2.55 -22.81
C LEU A 575 18.30 1.41 -23.70
N ILE A 576 17.01 1.11 -23.71
CA ILE A 576 16.41 0.47 -24.84
C ILE A 576 16.55 1.53 -25.95
N SER A 577 17.80 1.76 -26.37
CA SER A 577 18.16 1.80 -27.76
C SER A 577 17.69 0.45 -28.26
N SER A 578 16.38 0.39 -28.47
CA SER A 578 15.86 -0.23 -29.64
C SER A 578 16.78 0.28 -30.73
N ALA A 579 17.70 -0.59 -31.11
CA ALA A 579 18.24 -0.60 -32.44
C ALA A 579 17.04 -0.87 -33.37
N PHE A 580 16.10 0.08 -33.44
CA PHE A 580 15.63 0.51 -34.73
C PHE A 580 16.87 1.08 -35.38
N SER A 581 17.63 0.15 -35.97
CA SER A 581 18.30 0.39 -37.24
C SER A 581 17.42 1.37 -37.97
N CYS A 582 17.87 2.62 -38.02
CA CYS A 582 17.26 3.65 -38.82
C CYS A 582 17.26 3.05 -40.21
N GLY A 583 16.09 2.53 -40.60
CA GLY A 583 15.81 2.01 -41.91
C GLY A 583 16.12 3.15 -42.85
N THR A 584 17.34 3.14 -43.35
CA THR A 584 17.75 3.98 -44.44
C THR A 584 16.87 3.51 -45.57
N LEU A 585 15.83 4.31 -45.85
CA LEU A 585 15.02 4.21 -47.05
C LEU A 585 15.96 4.38 -48.24
N LEU A 586 16.62 3.27 -48.60
CA LEU A 586 17.28 3.12 -49.88
C LEU A 586 16.19 3.07 -50.92
N ARG A 587 15.96 4.25 -51.50
CA ARG A 587 15.47 4.45 -52.85
C ARG A 587 16.06 3.37 -53.77
N SER A 588 15.15 2.62 -54.40
CA SER A 588 15.23 2.10 -55.77
C SER A 588 16.62 1.69 -56.29
N GLY A 589 16.82 0.37 -56.36
CA GLY A 589 17.41 -0.32 -57.51
C GLY A 589 18.89 -0.03 -57.83
N ILE A 590 19.76 -0.96 -57.47
CA ILE A 590 20.69 -1.65 -58.39
C ILE A 590 21.15 -2.94 -57.68
N SER A 591 21.10 -4.03 -58.45
CA SER A 591 21.42 -5.41 -58.11
C SER A 591 22.94 -5.66 -57.99
N ALA A 592 23.36 -6.45 -56.99
CA ALA A 592 24.47 -7.44 -57.01
C ALA A 592 24.73 -7.96 -55.57
N ARG A 593 24.27 -9.16 -55.20
CA ARG A 593 25.03 -10.43 -55.18
C ARG A 593 26.41 -10.37 -54.46
N LEU A 594 26.49 -10.92 -53.25
CA LEU A 594 27.34 -12.05 -52.79
C LEU A 594 27.40 -12.04 -51.25
N LEU A 595 26.78 -13.02 -50.59
CA LEU A 595 27.41 -14.20 -49.97
C LEU A 595 28.29 -13.93 -48.74
N CYS A 596 27.71 -14.31 -47.59
CA CYS A 596 28.28 -14.98 -46.42
C CYS A 596 29.81 -15.14 -46.36
N PHE A 597 30.43 -14.62 -45.31
CA PHE A 597 31.48 -15.36 -44.59
C PHE A 597 31.48 -14.99 -43.10
N ASN A 598 31.28 -16.02 -42.28
CA ASN A 598 31.61 -16.06 -40.86
C ASN A 598 33.14 -15.97 -40.68
N GLY A 599 33.60 -15.23 -39.68
CA GLY A 599 34.99 -15.36 -39.21
C GLY A 599 35.55 -14.13 -38.49
N PHE A 600 35.79 -14.31 -37.19
CA PHE A 600 36.77 -13.60 -36.35
C PHE A 600 36.76 -12.07 -36.33
N ILE A 601 36.26 -11.52 -35.21
CA ILE A 601 36.46 -10.13 -34.79
C ILE A 601 37.88 -10.03 -34.18
N PRO A 602 38.86 -9.38 -34.83
CA PRO A 602 40.16 -9.17 -34.21
C PRO A 602 40.10 -7.99 -33.26
N SER A 603 40.80 -8.14 -32.13
CA SER A 603 41.13 -7.09 -31.16
C SER A 603 41.40 -5.75 -31.84
N THR A 604 40.62 -4.74 -31.48
CA THR A 604 40.71 -3.38 -32.01
C THR A 604 42.05 -2.76 -31.60
N SER A 605 43.01 -2.77 -32.53
CA SER A 605 44.17 -1.91 -32.47
C SER A 605 43.71 -0.46 -32.35
N LYS A 606 44.16 0.22 -31.29
CA LYS A 606 43.94 1.65 -31.05
C LYS A 606 44.46 2.41 -32.28
N ARG A 607 43.56 2.78 -33.19
CA ARG A 607 43.88 3.69 -34.29
C ARG A 607 44.25 5.04 -33.68
N ASN A 608 45.55 5.25 -33.53
CA ASN A 608 46.13 6.56 -33.31
C ASN A 608 45.61 7.47 -34.44
N PHE A 609 44.69 8.36 -34.07
CA PHE A 609 44.24 9.43 -34.94
C PHE A 609 45.44 10.36 -35.12
N MET A 610 46.31 10.05 -36.09
CA MET A 610 47.24 11.05 -36.61
C MET A 610 46.38 12.12 -37.26
N ARG A 611 46.08 13.16 -36.49
CA ARG A 611 45.45 14.37 -36.97
C ARG A 611 46.46 15.01 -37.89
N SER A 612 46.32 14.81 -39.20
CA SER A 612 47.12 15.54 -40.18
C SER A 612 47.00 17.02 -39.86
N ALA A 613 48.15 17.67 -39.67
CA ALA A 613 48.22 19.10 -39.43
C ALA A 613 47.56 19.78 -40.64
N ARG A 614 46.33 20.29 -40.48
CA ARG A 614 45.69 21.10 -41.51
C ARG A 614 46.49 22.38 -41.63
N ALA A 615 46.78 22.76 -42.87
CA ALA A 615 47.38 24.06 -43.18
C ALA A 615 46.58 25.18 -42.48
N PRO A 616 47.26 26.21 -41.94
CA PRO A 616 46.58 27.35 -41.34
C PRO A 616 45.68 28.01 -42.38
N LEU A 617 44.42 28.24 -42.01
CA LEU A 617 43.46 28.91 -42.87
C LEU A 617 43.88 30.37 -43.07
N THR A 618 43.73 30.87 -44.29
CA THR A 618 43.86 32.31 -44.54
C THR A 618 42.75 33.07 -43.80
N GLU A 619 42.99 34.35 -43.48
CA GLU A 619 42.02 35.18 -42.73
C GLU A 619 40.64 35.21 -43.41
N ASN A 620 40.64 35.31 -44.75
CA ASN A 620 39.43 35.24 -45.57
C ASN A 620 38.69 33.90 -45.46
N GLU A 621 39.40 32.77 -45.48
CA GLU A 621 38.81 31.44 -45.31
C GLU A 621 38.24 31.24 -43.90
N TYR A 622 38.92 31.76 -42.87
CA TYR A 622 38.44 31.71 -41.49
C TYR A 622 37.13 32.48 -41.33
N VAL A 623 37.07 33.72 -41.84
CA VAL A 623 35.85 34.55 -41.81
C VAL A 623 34.72 33.89 -42.59
N PHE A 624 34.99 33.36 -43.78
CA PHE A 624 34.00 32.65 -44.59
C PHE A 624 33.44 31.41 -43.87
N ARG A 625 34.31 30.55 -43.29
CA ARG A 625 33.87 29.38 -42.53
C ARG A 625 33.07 29.75 -41.28
N ARG A 626 33.45 30.84 -40.59
CA ARG A 626 32.70 31.34 -39.43
C ARG A 626 31.30 31.79 -39.85
N ARG A 627 31.16 32.56 -40.95
CA ARG A 627 29.86 32.99 -41.50
C ARG A 627 29.01 31.81 -41.97
N LEU A 628 29.59 30.87 -42.72
CA LEU A 628 28.89 29.67 -43.18
C LEU A 628 28.37 28.83 -42.00
N ARG A 629 29.20 28.60 -40.98
CA ARG A 629 28.79 27.90 -39.76
C ARG A 629 27.65 28.61 -39.03
N SER A 630 27.72 29.95 -38.92
CA SER A 630 26.65 30.75 -38.34
C SER A 630 25.34 30.63 -39.14
N LEU A 631 25.38 30.61 -40.47
CA LEU A 631 24.20 30.41 -41.33
C LEU A 631 23.62 29.00 -41.19
N VAL A 632 24.47 27.97 -41.13
CA VAL A 632 24.02 26.58 -40.91
C VAL A 632 23.33 26.46 -39.55
N TYR A 633 23.91 27.03 -38.49
CA TYR A 633 23.26 27.05 -37.18
C TYR A 633 21.96 27.85 -37.18
N ALA A 634 21.92 29.01 -37.82
CA ALA A 634 20.69 29.79 -37.93
C ALA A 634 19.58 29.01 -38.65
N ALA A 635 19.89 28.31 -39.75
CA ALA A 635 18.94 27.47 -40.45
C ALA A 635 18.47 26.28 -39.60
N LEU A 636 19.40 25.59 -38.94
CA LEU A 636 19.11 24.37 -38.18
C LEU A 636 18.29 24.69 -36.92
N PHE A 637 18.67 25.71 -36.16
CA PHE A 637 17.91 26.16 -34.99
C PHE A 637 16.63 26.90 -35.35
N GLY A 638 16.60 27.65 -36.46
CA GLY A 638 15.37 28.27 -36.96
C GLY A 638 14.32 27.24 -37.39
N LEU A 639 14.73 26.18 -38.08
CA LEU A 639 13.83 25.12 -38.54
C LEU A 639 13.35 24.24 -37.37
N LEU A 640 14.24 23.95 -36.41
CA LEU A 640 13.85 23.28 -35.17
C LEU A 640 12.87 24.15 -34.35
N GLY A 641 13.17 25.44 -34.19
CA GLY A 641 12.30 26.40 -33.49
C GLY A 641 10.93 26.53 -34.15
N TYR A 642 10.87 26.62 -35.48
CA TYR A 642 9.62 26.63 -36.23
C TYR A 642 8.80 25.35 -35.97
N LYS A 643 9.43 24.17 -36.03
CA LYS A 643 8.73 22.89 -35.80
C LYS A 643 8.21 22.74 -34.37
N ILE A 644 8.96 23.21 -33.38
CA ILE A 644 8.51 23.23 -31.98
C ILE A 644 7.38 24.24 -31.81
N GLY A 645 7.49 25.44 -32.39
CA GLY A 645 6.48 26.48 -32.33
C GLY A 645 5.17 26.08 -32.99
N ASP A 646 5.23 25.44 -34.16
CA ASP A 646 4.08 24.89 -34.90
C ASP A 646 3.38 23.79 -34.09
N ALA A 647 4.15 22.85 -33.52
CA ALA A 647 3.60 21.83 -32.63
C ALA A 647 2.98 22.42 -31.36
N MET A 648 3.59 23.44 -30.75
CA MET A 648 3.03 24.15 -29.60
C MET A 648 1.76 24.92 -29.97
N ALA A 649 1.73 25.61 -31.11
CA ALA A 649 0.54 26.31 -31.58
C ALA A 649 -0.63 25.33 -31.72
N SER A 650 -0.41 24.18 -32.37
CA SER A 650 -1.43 23.13 -32.48
C SER A 650 -1.85 22.51 -31.13
N PHE A 651 -1.00 22.59 -30.11
CA PHE A 651 -1.31 22.15 -28.74
C PHE A 651 -2.20 23.17 -28.00
N PHE A 652 -2.06 24.46 -28.31
CA PHE A 652 -2.83 25.56 -27.70
C PHE A 652 -4.02 26.02 -28.56
N GLU A 653 -4.22 25.45 -29.74
CA GLU A 653 -5.42 25.70 -30.55
C GLU A 653 -6.67 25.28 -29.78
N ASP A 654 -7.72 26.10 -29.88
CA ASP A 654 -9.00 25.81 -29.24
C ASP A 654 -9.55 24.47 -29.78
N PRO A 655 -10.09 23.61 -28.90
CA PRO A 655 -10.66 22.34 -29.34
C PRO A 655 -11.82 22.60 -30.29
N VAL A 656 -11.87 21.83 -31.38
CA VAL A 656 -12.98 21.90 -32.34
C VAL A 656 -14.29 21.67 -31.60
N THR A 657 -15.24 22.59 -31.81
CA THR A 657 -16.55 22.52 -31.16
C THR A 657 -17.30 21.26 -31.61
N PRO A 658 -17.75 20.39 -30.68
CA PRO A 658 -18.47 19.17 -31.03
C PRO A 658 -19.68 19.46 -31.91
N GLY A 659 -19.83 18.72 -33.00
CA GLY A 659 -20.95 18.87 -33.94
C GLY A 659 -20.79 19.98 -35.00
N SER A 660 -19.74 20.80 -34.93
CA SER A 660 -19.36 21.71 -36.02
C SER A 660 -19.06 20.96 -37.33
N GLU A 661 -19.06 21.66 -38.45
CA GLU A 661 -18.76 21.04 -39.76
C GLU A 661 -17.37 20.40 -39.78
N GLU A 662 -16.38 21.05 -39.17
CA GLU A 662 -15.03 20.50 -39.02
C GLU A 662 -15.01 19.22 -38.18
N ASP A 663 -15.75 19.18 -37.06
CA ASP A 663 -15.88 18.00 -36.21
C ASP A 663 -16.51 16.82 -36.98
N ARG A 664 -17.56 17.10 -37.78
CA ARG A 664 -18.22 16.10 -38.63
C ARG A 664 -17.28 15.54 -39.68
N GLN A 665 -16.47 16.38 -40.31
CA GLN A 665 -15.46 15.95 -41.27
C GLN A 665 -14.38 15.09 -40.60
N ARG A 666 -13.86 15.51 -39.45
CA ARG A 666 -12.90 14.71 -38.65
C ARG A 666 -13.51 13.37 -38.23
N LEU A 667 -14.76 13.36 -37.80
CA LEU A 667 -15.48 12.15 -37.42
C LEU A 667 -15.66 11.19 -38.61
N SER A 668 -15.99 11.72 -39.79
CA SER A 668 -16.10 10.91 -41.02
C SER A 668 -14.77 10.25 -41.39
N HIS A 669 -13.65 10.97 -41.25
CA HIS A 669 -12.32 10.44 -41.47
C HIS A 669 -11.93 9.37 -40.44
N LEU A 670 -12.25 9.60 -39.17
CA LEU A 670 -12.04 8.61 -38.11
C LEU A 670 -12.85 7.34 -38.34
N ARG A 671 -14.10 7.44 -38.82
CA ARG A 671 -14.92 6.27 -39.20
C ARG A 671 -14.25 5.46 -40.30
N GLN A 672 -13.77 6.12 -41.37
CA GLN A 672 -13.03 5.44 -42.43
C GLN A 672 -11.74 4.76 -41.94
N LYS A 673 -11.03 5.38 -40.98
CA LYS A 673 -9.86 4.76 -40.34
C LYS A 673 -10.26 3.53 -39.52
N MET A 674 -11.32 3.63 -38.73
CA MET A 674 -11.84 2.53 -37.93
C MET A 674 -12.25 1.34 -38.79
N ASP A 675 -12.94 1.59 -39.91
CA ASP A 675 -13.36 0.54 -40.86
C ASP A 675 -12.17 -0.22 -41.49
N LYS A 676 -10.99 0.40 -41.51
CA LYS A 676 -9.76 -0.24 -42.02
C LYS A 676 -9.07 -1.13 -40.99
N LEU A 677 -9.36 -1.00 -39.70
CA LEU A 677 -8.74 -1.78 -38.63
C LEU A 677 -9.03 -3.28 -38.79
N GLU A 678 -8.01 -4.12 -38.58
CA GLU A 678 -8.14 -5.57 -38.73
C GLU A 678 -9.16 -6.17 -37.76
N VAL A 679 -9.22 -5.67 -36.52
CA VAL A 679 -10.19 -6.13 -35.52
C VAL A 679 -11.63 -5.91 -35.97
N VAL A 680 -11.91 -4.75 -36.57
CA VAL A 680 -13.26 -4.40 -37.07
C VAL A 680 -13.63 -5.31 -38.24
N LYS A 681 -12.71 -5.55 -39.17
CA LYS A 681 -12.94 -6.47 -40.30
C LYS A 681 -13.20 -7.90 -39.83
N LYS A 682 -12.46 -8.38 -38.83
CA LYS A 682 -12.65 -9.72 -38.24
C LYS A 682 -14.02 -9.84 -37.56
N LEU A 683 -14.44 -8.85 -36.78
CA LEU A 683 -15.73 -8.85 -36.10
C LEU A 683 -16.91 -8.77 -37.07
N ARG A 684 -16.80 -7.98 -38.16
CA ARG A 684 -17.83 -7.92 -39.21
C ARG A 684 -17.95 -9.19 -40.04
N ALA A 685 -16.86 -9.97 -40.14
CA ALA A 685 -16.87 -11.25 -40.85
C ALA A 685 -17.54 -12.36 -40.03
N ASP A 686 -17.68 -12.17 -38.71
CA ASP A 686 -18.29 -13.13 -37.80
C ASP A 686 -19.80 -12.85 -37.68
N PRO A 687 -20.69 -13.78 -38.10
CA PRO A 687 -22.14 -13.58 -38.09
C PRO A 687 -22.74 -13.52 -36.68
N ASP A 688 -22.02 -13.94 -35.65
CA ASP A 688 -22.51 -13.91 -34.27
C ASP A 688 -22.42 -12.51 -33.63
N TYR A 689 -21.69 -11.59 -34.25
CA TYR A 689 -21.56 -10.21 -33.79
C TYR A 689 -22.52 -9.28 -34.54
N VAL A 690 -23.36 -8.57 -33.78
CA VAL A 690 -24.21 -7.49 -34.29
C VAL A 690 -23.55 -6.14 -33.97
N GLU A 691 -23.41 -5.27 -34.98
CA GLU A 691 -22.78 -3.95 -34.83
C GLU A 691 -23.78 -2.79 -34.70
N TRP A 692 -23.43 -1.78 -33.88
CA TRP A 692 -24.10 -0.47 -33.81
C TRP A 692 -23.17 0.61 -33.23
N GLU A 693 -23.57 1.88 -33.33
CA GLU A 693 -22.91 2.98 -32.63
C GLU A 693 -23.48 3.14 -31.21
N ALA A 694 -22.61 3.32 -30.21
CA ALA A 694 -22.97 3.34 -28.79
C ALA A 694 -24.08 4.33 -28.38
N HIS A 695 -24.36 5.36 -29.18
CA HIS A 695 -25.26 6.46 -28.82
C HIS A 695 -26.42 6.69 -29.81
N ASP A 696 -26.60 5.80 -30.80
CA ASP A 696 -27.62 5.97 -31.84
C ASP A 696 -29.07 5.92 -31.29
N ASN A 697 -29.29 5.19 -30.19
CA ASN A 697 -30.63 4.99 -29.62
C ASN A 697 -31.03 6.02 -28.54
N LEU A 698 -30.12 6.95 -28.23
CA LEU A 698 -30.38 8.05 -27.31
C LEU A 698 -31.08 9.19 -28.05
N SER A 699 -32.12 9.76 -27.46
CA SER A 699 -32.71 10.99 -28.01
C SER A 699 -31.71 12.15 -27.91
N GLU A 700 -31.86 13.18 -28.75
CA GLU A 700 -31.05 14.40 -28.66
C GLU A 700 -31.15 15.09 -27.28
N GLU A 701 -32.23 14.87 -26.55
CA GLU A 701 -32.43 15.35 -25.17
C GLU A 701 -31.68 14.52 -24.12
N GLU A 702 -31.38 13.25 -24.41
CA GLU A 702 -30.71 12.31 -23.51
C GLU A 702 -29.19 12.36 -23.62
N LYS A 703 -28.66 12.58 -24.83
CA LYS A 703 -27.22 12.70 -25.10
C LYS A 703 -26.49 13.65 -24.13
N PRO A 704 -26.93 14.90 -23.91
CA PRO A 704 -26.23 15.80 -23.00
C PRO A 704 -26.26 15.37 -21.53
N ARG A 705 -27.17 14.46 -21.13
CA ARG A 705 -27.30 13.98 -19.75
C ARG A 705 -26.35 12.83 -19.42
N GLN A 706 -25.73 12.21 -20.42
CA GLN A 706 -24.75 11.15 -20.21
C GLN A 706 -23.34 11.69 -20.42
N LEU A 707 -22.41 11.29 -19.56
CA LEU A 707 -21.05 11.82 -19.57
C LEU A 707 -20.33 11.56 -20.91
N THR A 708 -20.50 10.37 -21.50
CA THR A 708 -19.80 9.94 -22.73
C THR A 708 -20.38 10.52 -24.02
N SER A 709 -21.68 10.80 -24.08
CA SER A 709 -22.34 11.38 -25.27
C SER A 709 -22.62 12.89 -25.16
N GLY A 710 -22.47 13.47 -23.97
CA GLY A 710 -22.61 14.89 -23.70
C GLY A 710 -21.26 15.58 -23.48
N PRO A 711 -20.82 15.83 -22.24
CA PRO A 711 -19.60 16.59 -21.95
C PRO A 711 -18.32 16.04 -22.61
N LEU A 712 -18.20 14.72 -22.75
CA LEU A 712 -17.05 14.08 -23.39
C LEU A 712 -17.24 13.83 -24.90
N SER A 713 -18.27 14.40 -25.53
CA SER A 713 -18.49 14.23 -26.97
C SER A 713 -17.49 15.03 -27.82
N GLY A 714 -17.41 14.69 -29.11
CA GLY A 714 -16.59 15.37 -30.12
C GLY A 714 -15.25 14.69 -30.41
N THR A 715 -14.66 15.00 -31.57
CA THR A 715 -13.41 14.37 -32.08
C THR A 715 -12.17 14.71 -31.26
N HIS A 716 -12.21 15.81 -30.53
CA HIS A 716 -11.20 16.15 -29.56
C HIS A 716 -11.27 15.28 -28.29
N ASN A 717 -12.44 14.69 -27.99
CA ASN A 717 -12.70 13.90 -26.79
C ASN A 717 -13.07 12.45 -27.15
N LEU A 718 -14.26 11.98 -26.80
CA LEU A 718 -14.77 10.62 -27.06
C LEU A 718 -15.79 10.63 -28.20
N ALA A 719 -15.29 10.75 -29.43
CA ALA A 719 -16.13 10.94 -30.63
C ALA A 719 -16.83 9.69 -31.15
N LEU A 720 -16.16 8.54 -31.03
CA LEU A 720 -16.48 7.36 -31.83
C LEU A 720 -16.35 6.10 -30.97
N GLN A 721 -17.46 5.37 -30.84
CA GLN A 721 -17.56 4.15 -30.05
C GLN A 721 -18.42 3.15 -30.82
N ARG A 722 -17.77 2.20 -31.48
CA ARG A 722 -18.44 1.15 -32.23
C ARG A 722 -18.56 -0.11 -31.38
N VAL A 723 -19.77 -0.60 -31.21
CA VAL A 723 -20.08 -1.78 -30.39
C VAL A 723 -20.31 -2.98 -31.30
N PHE A 724 -19.67 -4.10 -30.97
CA PHE A 724 -19.92 -5.41 -31.56
C PHE A 724 -20.40 -6.34 -30.45
N TRP A 725 -21.65 -6.81 -30.53
CA TRP A 725 -22.27 -7.64 -29.50
C TRP A 725 -22.54 -9.04 -29.99
N ASN A 726 -22.10 -10.02 -29.19
CA ASN A 726 -22.42 -11.42 -29.37
C ASN A 726 -23.41 -11.86 -28.28
N ASP A 727 -24.66 -12.08 -28.69
CA ASP A 727 -25.75 -12.46 -27.77
C ASP A 727 -25.57 -13.88 -27.23
N LYS A 728 -25.03 -14.79 -28.06
CA LYS A 728 -24.81 -16.20 -27.70
C LYS A 728 -23.79 -16.33 -26.60
N GLU A 729 -22.69 -15.58 -26.67
CA GLU A 729 -21.60 -15.60 -25.67
C GLU A 729 -21.88 -14.65 -24.50
N ARG A 730 -22.78 -13.66 -24.65
CA ARG A 730 -22.93 -12.50 -23.76
C ARG A 730 -21.61 -11.71 -23.65
N LYS A 731 -21.07 -11.36 -24.81
CA LYS A 731 -19.76 -10.72 -24.96
C LYS A 731 -19.86 -9.50 -25.86
N ALA A 732 -19.15 -8.44 -25.50
CA ALA A 732 -19.04 -7.23 -26.31
C ALA A 732 -17.57 -6.92 -26.63
N VAL A 733 -17.32 -6.50 -27.86
CA VAL A 733 -16.07 -5.84 -28.24
C VAL A 733 -16.41 -4.43 -28.70
N THR A 734 -15.90 -3.41 -28.02
CA THR A 734 -16.13 -2.01 -28.35
C THR A 734 -14.84 -1.38 -28.86
N VAL A 735 -14.86 -0.78 -30.05
CA VAL A 735 -13.74 -0.04 -30.62
C VAL A 735 -13.94 1.44 -30.31
N VAL A 736 -12.98 2.03 -29.61
CA VAL A 736 -13.07 3.39 -29.07
C VAL A 736 -11.89 4.21 -29.58
N TYR A 737 -12.15 5.45 -29.99
CA TYR A 737 -11.10 6.43 -30.28
C TYR A 737 -10.97 7.42 -29.12
N PHE A 738 -9.78 7.54 -28.56
CA PHE A 738 -9.49 8.57 -27.56
C PHE A 738 -8.91 9.80 -28.24
N GLY A 739 -9.66 10.90 -28.27
CA GLY A 739 -9.19 12.19 -28.75
C GLY A 739 -8.14 12.83 -27.84
N PHE A 740 -7.57 13.94 -28.30
CA PHE A 740 -6.50 14.66 -27.61
C PHE A 740 -6.89 15.15 -26.19
N GLY A 741 -8.11 15.66 -26.03
CA GLY A 741 -8.66 16.16 -24.76
C GLY A 741 -8.98 15.08 -23.74
N MET A 742 -8.88 13.80 -24.11
CA MET A 742 -8.97 12.69 -23.14
C MET A 742 -7.67 12.50 -22.35
N GLY A 743 -6.65 13.32 -22.61
CA GLY A 743 -5.35 13.26 -21.95
C GLY A 743 -5.37 13.78 -20.51
N GLY A 744 -4.64 13.10 -19.62
CA GLY A 744 -4.37 13.60 -18.26
C GLY A 744 -2.93 14.10 -18.14
N TRP A 745 -1.98 13.24 -18.52
CA TRP A 745 -0.59 13.62 -18.79
C TRP A 745 -0.42 13.93 -20.28
N PRO A 746 0.58 14.73 -20.70
CA PRO A 746 0.81 15.01 -22.11
C PRO A 746 0.84 13.73 -22.94
N LEU A 747 -0.07 13.64 -23.91
CA LEU A 747 -0.24 12.51 -24.84
C LEU A 747 -0.69 11.17 -24.23
N VAL A 748 -1.11 11.13 -22.95
CA VAL A 748 -1.53 9.90 -22.25
C VAL A 748 -2.97 10.05 -21.74
N VAL A 749 -3.84 9.12 -22.11
CA VAL A 749 -5.26 9.11 -21.71
C VAL A 749 -5.38 9.11 -20.18
N HIS A 750 -6.23 9.98 -19.65
CA HIS A 750 -6.50 10.11 -18.22
C HIS A 750 -7.05 8.79 -17.65
N GLY A 751 -6.54 8.33 -16.51
CA GLY A 751 -6.99 7.07 -15.89
C GLY A 751 -8.50 7.05 -15.60
N GLY A 752 -9.06 8.19 -15.17
CA GLY A 752 -10.52 8.33 -15.00
C GLY A 752 -11.31 8.19 -16.31
N ALA A 753 -10.78 8.63 -17.45
CA ALA A 753 -11.44 8.43 -18.74
C ALA A 753 -11.46 6.96 -19.15
N ILE A 754 -10.36 6.24 -18.90
CA ILE A 754 -10.26 4.79 -19.10
C ILE A 754 -11.29 4.07 -18.22
N ALA A 755 -11.41 4.48 -16.95
CA ALA A 755 -12.39 3.94 -16.01
C ALA A 755 -13.84 4.19 -16.47
N THR A 756 -14.16 5.40 -16.93
CA THR A 756 -15.50 5.73 -17.47
C THR A 756 -15.84 4.87 -18.68
N VAL A 757 -14.92 4.69 -19.62
CA VAL A 757 -15.15 3.84 -20.81
C VAL A 757 -15.34 2.37 -20.41
N LEU A 758 -14.54 1.87 -19.46
CA LEU A 758 -14.70 0.52 -18.92
C LEU A 758 -16.06 0.34 -18.24
N ASP A 759 -16.47 1.26 -17.37
CA ASP A 759 -17.75 1.18 -16.65
C ASP A 759 -18.93 1.11 -17.64
N VAL A 760 -18.93 1.96 -18.67
CA VAL A 760 -19.97 1.96 -19.71
C VAL A 760 -19.95 0.67 -20.53
N CYS A 761 -18.78 0.20 -20.96
CA CYS A 761 -18.67 -1.00 -21.80
C CYS A 761 -19.02 -2.28 -21.05
N LEU A 762 -18.55 -2.44 -19.82
CA LEU A 762 -18.85 -3.61 -18.99
C LEU A 762 -20.31 -3.55 -18.51
N GLY A 763 -20.81 -2.36 -18.16
CA GLY A 763 -22.20 -2.13 -17.78
C GLY A 763 -23.17 -2.48 -18.90
N ARG A 764 -22.84 -2.15 -20.16
CA ARG A 764 -23.63 -2.57 -21.33
C ARG A 764 -23.83 -4.08 -21.37
N VAL A 765 -22.76 -4.87 -21.18
CA VAL A 765 -22.85 -6.34 -21.15
C VAL A 765 -23.74 -6.81 -20.01
N ALA A 766 -23.57 -6.25 -18.81
CA ALA A 766 -24.38 -6.61 -17.65
C ALA A 766 -25.87 -6.29 -17.86
N LEU A 767 -26.20 -5.07 -18.26
CA LEU A 767 -27.58 -4.61 -18.43
C LEU A 767 -28.30 -5.35 -19.56
N LEU A 768 -27.61 -5.67 -20.67
CA LEU A 768 -28.17 -6.50 -21.72
C LEU A 768 -28.37 -7.96 -21.27
N SER A 769 -27.57 -8.44 -20.31
CA SER A 769 -27.67 -9.80 -19.78
C SER A 769 -28.76 -9.95 -18.70
N PHE A 770 -29.14 -8.87 -18.02
CA PHE A 770 -30.20 -8.91 -17.02
C PHE A 770 -31.59 -9.06 -17.65
N PRO A 771 -32.46 -9.95 -17.13
CA PRO A 771 -33.86 -10.02 -17.55
C PRO A 771 -34.60 -8.69 -17.37
N ALA A 772 -34.28 -7.95 -16.30
CA ALA A 772 -34.86 -6.65 -16.02
C ALA A 772 -34.38 -5.53 -16.96
N ARG A 773 -33.36 -5.79 -17.80
CA ARG A 773 -32.75 -4.83 -18.73
C ARG A 773 -32.44 -3.48 -18.06
N THR A 774 -31.88 -3.52 -16.86
CA THR A 774 -31.50 -2.34 -16.07
C THR A 774 -30.50 -2.75 -14.99
N GLY A 775 -29.78 -1.79 -14.39
CA GLY A 775 -28.82 -2.08 -13.32
C GLY A 775 -27.90 -0.91 -13.02
N VAL A 776 -27.10 -1.06 -11.96
CA VAL A 776 -26.09 -0.09 -11.51
C VAL A 776 -24.76 -0.80 -11.22
N THR A 777 -23.66 -0.06 -11.32
CA THR A 777 -22.33 -0.53 -10.91
C THR A 777 -22.27 -0.65 -9.38
N ALA A 778 -22.00 -1.84 -8.85
CA ALA A 778 -21.76 -2.05 -7.43
C ALA A 778 -20.26 -2.03 -7.10
N ASN A 779 -19.42 -2.54 -8.01
CA ASN A 779 -17.96 -2.52 -7.87
C ASN A 779 -17.31 -2.51 -9.26
N LEU A 780 -16.26 -1.71 -9.43
CA LEU A 780 -15.39 -1.72 -10.60
C LEU A 780 -13.93 -1.69 -10.12
N ASN A 781 -13.22 -2.79 -10.35
CA ASN A 781 -11.80 -2.91 -10.02
C ASN A 781 -10.98 -2.91 -11.32
N ILE A 782 -9.97 -2.04 -11.43
CA ILE A 782 -9.17 -1.83 -12.64
C ILE A 782 -7.69 -1.97 -12.31
N HIS A 783 -6.98 -2.80 -13.07
CA HIS A 783 -5.53 -2.92 -13.06
C HIS A 783 -4.94 -2.22 -14.30
N TYR A 784 -4.36 -1.04 -14.10
CA TYR A 784 -3.65 -0.31 -15.16
C TYR A 784 -2.28 -0.94 -15.41
N ARG A 785 -2.04 -1.39 -16.65
CA ARG A 785 -0.82 -2.13 -17.05
C ARG A 785 0.14 -1.26 -17.85
N THR A 786 -0.36 -0.50 -18.82
CA THR A 786 0.47 0.29 -19.75
C THR A 786 -0.30 1.55 -20.17
N PRO A 787 0.36 2.72 -20.27
CA PRO A 787 -0.31 3.96 -20.65
C PRO A 787 -0.90 3.88 -22.06
N ILE A 788 -2.16 4.31 -22.20
CA ILE A 788 -2.84 4.46 -23.48
C ILE A 788 -2.49 5.84 -24.06
N ARG A 789 -2.09 5.88 -25.34
CA ARG A 789 -1.83 7.14 -26.04
C ARG A 789 -3.12 7.76 -26.53
N VAL A 790 -3.23 9.09 -26.41
CA VAL A 790 -4.30 9.84 -27.07
C VAL A 790 -4.12 9.82 -28.60
N MET A 791 -5.19 10.16 -29.32
CA MET A 791 -5.29 10.16 -30.77
C MET A 791 -5.11 8.78 -31.43
N ASP A 792 -5.46 7.71 -30.71
CA ASP A 792 -5.38 6.34 -31.21
C ASP A 792 -6.65 5.54 -30.88
N PHE A 793 -6.85 4.44 -31.62
CA PHE A 793 -7.92 3.49 -31.39
C PHE A 793 -7.51 2.45 -30.34
N CYS A 794 -8.46 2.09 -29.49
CA CYS A 794 -8.34 1.01 -28.52
C CYS A 794 -9.54 0.07 -28.65
N THR A 795 -9.35 -1.18 -28.23
CA THR A 795 -10.42 -2.18 -28.20
C THR A 795 -10.72 -2.58 -26.77
N VAL A 796 -11.97 -2.43 -26.36
CA VAL A 796 -12.48 -2.86 -25.06
C VAL A 796 -13.23 -4.17 -25.25
N THR A 797 -12.74 -5.27 -24.67
CA THR A 797 -13.46 -6.54 -24.64
C THR A 797 -14.11 -6.71 -23.28
N ALA A 798 -15.39 -7.06 -23.23
CA ALA A 798 -16.14 -7.33 -22.00
C ALA A 798 -16.92 -8.64 -22.13
N GLU A 799 -16.85 -9.48 -21.11
CA GLU A 799 -17.36 -10.85 -21.12
C GLU A 799 -18.10 -11.17 -19.82
N TYR A 800 -19.30 -11.74 -19.96
CA TYR A 800 -20.17 -12.12 -18.84
C TYR A 800 -19.74 -13.45 -18.23
N ASP A 801 -19.44 -13.45 -16.93
CA ASP A 801 -19.08 -14.66 -16.19
C ASP A 801 -20.37 -15.41 -15.79
N ARG A 802 -20.73 -16.44 -16.57
CA ARG A 802 -21.98 -17.21 -16.38
C ARG A 802 -22.06 -17.93 -15.05
N GLU A 803 -20.92 -18.39 -14.53
CA GLU A 803 -20.87 -19.21 -13.32
C GLU A 803 -21.14 -18.37 -12.07
N LYS A 804 -20.65 -17.13 -12.05
CA LYS A 804 -20.79 -16.24 -10.89
C LYS A 804 -22.02 -15.36 -10.93
N SER A 805 -22.63 -15.21 -12.10
CA SER A 805 -23.70 -14.25 -12.31
C SER A 805 -25.08 -14.86 -12.08
N THR A 806 -26.01 -14.04 -11.63
CA THR A 806 -27.41 -14.36 -11.36
C THR A 806 -28.31 -13.35 -12.08
N GLU A 807 -29.62 -13.55 -12.06
CA GLU A 807 -30.61 -12.64 -12.69
C GLU A 807 -30.54 -11.19 -12.19
N ARG A 808 -29.93 -10.92 -11.03
CA ARG A 808 -29.80 -9.58 -10.44
C ARG A 808 -28.37 -9.16 -10.11
N LYS A 809 -27.37 -10.01 -10.33
CA LYS A 809 -25.95 -9.71 -10.10
C LYS A 809 -25.13 -10.24 -11.27
N ALA A 810 -24.45 -9.37 -12.01
CA ALA A 810 -23.65 -9.74 -13.15
C ALA A 810 -22.17 -9.44 -12.86
N PHE A 811 -21.34 -10.46 -12.94
CA PHE A 811 -19.89 -10.35 -12.89
C PHE A 811 -19.35 -10.27 -14.32
N ILE A 812 -18.73 -9.14 -14.66
CA ILE A 812 -18.18 -8.89 -15.98
C ILE A 812 -16.67 -8.75 -15.87
N LYS A 813 -15.95 -9.46 -16.73
CA LYS A 813 -14.51 -9.29 -16.91
C LYS A 813 -14.27 -8.53 -18.19
N GLY A 814 -13.30 -7.62 -18.20
CA GLY A 814 -12.93 -6.92 -19.41
C GLY A 814 -11.49 -6.46 -19.45
N ASN A 815 -11.04 -6.07 -20.62
CA ASN A 815 -9.73 -5.47 -20.81
C ASN A 815 -9.76 -4.45 -21.96
N ILE A 816 -8.85 -3.50 -21.89
CA ILE A 816 -8.56 -2.54 -22.96
C ILE A 816 -7.22 -2.91 -23.58
N ARG A 817 -7.20 -2.97 -24.91
CA ARG A 817 -5.98 -3.17 -25.69
C ARG A 817 -5.72 -1.99 -26.61
N ASP A 818 -4.44 -1.69 -26.83
CA ASP A 818 -4.00 -0.68 -27.79
C ASP A 818 -4.19 -1.15 -29.24
N SER A 819 -3.87 -0.27 -30.18
CA SER A 819 -3.87 -0.55 -31.63
C SER A 819 -2.92 -1.69 -32.05
N LYS A 820 -1.98 -2.09 -31.17
CA LYS A 820 -1.03 -3.20 -31.39
C LYS A 820 -1.49 -4.51 -30.73
N GLY A 821 -2.61 -4.50 -30.02
CA GLY A 821 -3.18 -5.65 -29.31
C GLY A 821 -2.61 -5.91 -27.90
N GLY A 822 -1.73 -5.03 -27.40
CA GLY A 822 -1.18 -5.08 -26.05
C GLY A 822 -2.21 -4.68 -25.00
N ILE A 823 -2.25 -5.39 -23.87
CA ILE A 823 -3.20 -5.12 -22.78
C ILE A 823 -2.76 -3.88 -22.01
N CYS A 824 -3.58 -2.83 -22.02
CA CYS A 824 -3.32 -1.56 -21.34
C CYS A 824 -3.97 -1.49 -19.97
N ALA A 825 -5.18 -2.05 -19.81
CA ALA A 825 -5.90 -2.12 -18.56
C ALA A 825 -6.78 -3.37 -18.51
N GLU A 826 -6.92 -3.97 -17.33
CA GLU A 826 -7.81 -5.10 -17.07
C GLU A 826 -8.83 -4.70 -16.01
N ALA A 827 -10.08 -5.13 -16.13
CA ALA A 827 -11.14 -4.76 -15.22
C ALA A 827 -12.02 -5.95 -14.84
N ASN A 828 -12.42 -5.99 -13.57
CA ASN A 828 -13.46 -6.89 -13.06
C ASN A 828 -14.53 -6.03 -12.42
N ALA A 829 -15.78 -6.20 -12.84
CA ALA A 829 -16.90 -5.40 -12.37
C ALA A 829 -18.07 -6.27 -11.90
N LEU A 830 -18.79 -5.77 -10.90
CA LEU A 830 -20.05 -6.31 -10.41
C LEU A 830 -21.14 -5.28 -10.64
N PHE A 831 -22.15 -5.65 -11.43
CA PHE A 831 -23.36 -4.86 -11.63
C PHE A 831 -24.53 -5.52 -10.91
N VAL A 832 -25.48 -4.72 -10.42
CA VAL A 832 -26.63 -5.22 -9.67
C VAL A 832 -27.93 -4.54 -10.06
N VAL A 833 -29.02 -5.29 -9.97
CA VAL A 833 -30.39 -4.75 -10.09
C VAL A 833 -30.92 -4.46 -8.68
N PRO A 834 -31.10 -3.19 -8.29
CA PRO A 834 -31.60 -2.86 -6.96
C PRO A 834 -33.03 -3.38 -6.78
N LYS A 835 -33.33 -3.93 -5.60
CA LYS A 835 -34.66 -4.54 -5.33
C LYS A 835 -35.78 -3.52 -5.11
N THR A 836 -35.43 -2.35 -4.58
CA THR A 836 -36.38 -1.34 -4.08
C THR A 836 -36.49 -0.12 -4.98
N PHE A 837 -35.58 0.05 -5.94
CA PHE A 837 -35.55 1.20 -6.84
C PHE A 837 -35.95 0.76 -8.24
N ASN A 838 -37.03 1.32 -8.75
CA ASN A 838 -37.45 1.13 -10.14
C ASN A 838 -36.59 2.01 -11.03
N LEU A 839 -35.60 1.37 -11.65
CA LEU A 839 -34.75 2.00 -12.65
C LEU A 839 -35.39 1.92 -14.03
N ARG A 840 -34.99 2.84 -14.91
CA ARG A 840 -35.42 2.81 -16.31
C ARG A 840 -34.86 1.57 -17.01
N THR A 841 -35.72 0.90 -17.77
CA THR A 841 -35.35 -0.19 -18.67
C THR A 841 -34.59 0.37 -19.88
N ILE A 842 -33.42 -0.19 -20.19
CA ILE A 842 -32.67 0.18 -21.38
C ILE A 842 -33.35 -0.37 -22.64
N LYS A 843 -33.20 0.35 -23.76
CA LYS A 843 -33.65 -0.10 -25.09
C LYS A 843 -32.71 -1.17 -25.65
N ASP A 844 -33.15 -1.86 -26.68
CA ASP A 844 -32.26 -2.71 -27.47
C ASP A 844 -31.11 -1.89 -28.06
N LYS A 845 -29.91 -2.49 -28.16
CA LYS A 845 -28.68 -1.85 -28.64
C LYS A 845 -28.27 -0.60 -27.83
N PHE A 846 -28.33 -0.68 -26.50
CA PHE A 846 -27.71 0.28 -25.56
C PHE A 846 -26.19 0.38 -25.77
#